data_AF-A0A972S898-F1
#
_entry.id   AF-A0A972S898-F1
#
_cell.length_a   1.000
_cell.length_b   1.000
_cell.length_c   1.000
_cell.angle_alpha   90.00
_cell.angle_beta   90.00
_cell.angle_gamma   90.00
#
_symmetry.space_group_name_H-M   'P 1'
#
loop_
_entity.id
_entity.type
_entity.pdbx_description
1 polymer ?
#
loop_
_entity_poly.entity_id
_entity_poly.type
_entity_poly.pdbx_seq_one_letter_code
_entity_poly.pdbx_strand_id
1 'polypeptide(L)'
;MNKIVISALLSSLLMGSVYAYDMNSDIIVKDYKKGPGYGNGSSSNDSGYIGEAKDYNDIVNSYPVANLTPEQKEGLVYMYQEEKMARDVYKVLGDKWGLQIFNNIANAEQTHMNAVKALLDKYSIPVPVSDEIGDFVDPNIKALYESLIARGTESQEEALKVGIDIENTDIADLEERMVGAPDDIKAIYEKLKEGSERHLNAFTRNLNGDTSGEGQGGGQGQGGHANGSGGSIGEVQNYNDIVNSYPVADLTPEQKEGLVYMYQEEKMARDVYTLLGNKWGLNIFSNIANAEQTHMNAVKALLDKYSIPVPVGDEVGTFNDSAIQSLYDSLMARGMESQEEALKVGIDIEKTDIADLEERMVNAPDDIKAIYEKLKEGSEKHLDAFTKVLNGDMGGEGQGGGQGQGGQGNDQNASGGDKQSGGQNGGSSDHGKKPKTDPTKAKSYIENLYKHAFGREPDPSGSEYWMQKIMNGEVSATDVAKDIFHSEELQQKDLSDEEYVTMAYEILLGREPDQEGLEYWVNQLQNEGLTRELLFYEFAFSNEFDQMAVEEYTIPPYDQEDELTAFLERMYAYVLGRDADPAGVNYWSNLLKSDEVTASELVHKFFNSEEMKNKNLSDEEFVKTAYKAVFGRNPDKGGLEYWVGQLQNGMTRDEVLDQFLASEEFDNLTKKYGIKK
;
A
#
# COMPACT_ATOMS: atom_id res chain seq x y z
N MET A 1 -4.95 22.78 -16.89
CA MET A 1 -5.36 21.60 -17.65
C MET A 1 -5.02 20.41 -16.77
N ASN A 2 -5.98 20.00 -15.95
CA ASN A 2 -5.82 18.91 -14.98
C ASN A 2 -5.91 17.59 -15.73
N LYS A 3 -4.86 16.78 -15.70
CA LYS A 3 -4.98 15.36 -16.02
C LYS A 3 -5.37 14.64 -14.73
N ILE A 4 -6.57 14.08 -14.78
CA ILE A 4 -7.13 13.13 -13.84
C ILE A 4 -6.17 11.92 -13.79
N VAL A 5 -5.62 11.61 -12.61
CA VAL A 5 -4.91 10.37 -12.33
C VAL A 5 -5.96 9.43 -11.75
N ILE A 6 -6.24 8.31 -12.42
CA ILE A 6 -7.08 7.23 -11.90
C ILE A 6 -6.22 5.96 -11.85
N SER A 7 -6.16 5.41 -10.64
CA SER A 7 -6.05 4.02 -10.19
C SER A 7 -4.87 3.12 -10.62
N ALA A 8 -4.29 2.48 -9.60
CA ALA A 8 -2.94 1.94 -9.48
C ALA A 8 -2.66 0.60 -10.19
N LEU A 9 -3.60 0.04 -10.95
CA LEU A 9 -3.39 -1.24 -11.65
C LEU A 9 -2.98 -1.09 -13.13
N LEU A 10 -3.06 0.12 -13.69
CA LEU A 10 -2.85 0.35 -15.12
C LEU A 10 -1.46 0.82 -15.53
N SER A 11 -0.68 1.33 -14.58
CA SER A 11 0.68 1.83 -14.88
C SER A 11 1.71 0.71 -15.08
N SER A 12 1.37 -0.54 -14.76
CA SER A 12 2.30 -1.68 -14.85
C SER A 12 2.16 -2.55 -16.12
N LEU A 13 1.27 -2.24 -17.08
CA LEU A 13 0.98 -3.19 -18.17
C LEU A 13 0.89 -2.68 -19.63
N LEU A 14 1.13 -1.41 -19.94
CA LEU A 14 1.08 -0.94 -21.34
C LEU A 14 2.24 0.00 -21.72
N MET A 15 3.40 -0.57 -22.08
CA MET A 15 4.29 0.06 -23.07
C MET A 15 4.26 -0.74 -24.37
N GLY A 16 3.57 -0.20 -25.38
CA GLY A 16 3.71 -0.68 -26.76
C GLY A 16 2.48 -0.49 -27.64
N SER A 17 2.29 0.72 -28.17
CA SER A 17 2.04 1.02 -29.60
C SER A 17 1.17 2.27 -29.83
N VAL A 18 1.69 3.12 -30.69
CA VAL A 18 1.17 4.43 -31.14
C VAL A 18 0.00 4.23 -32.11
N TYR A 19 -1.09 5.00 -31.99
CA TYR A 19 -1.77 5.62 -33.14
C TYR A 19 -2.55 6.88 -32.71
N ALA A 20 -2.35 7.96 -33.47
CA ALA A 20 -3.06 9.23 -33.37
C ALA A 20 -4.48 9.13 -33.96
N TYR A 21 -5.43 9.89 -33.41
CA TYR A 21 -6.58 10.39 -34.18
C TYR A 21 -7.01 11.78 -33.71
N ASP A 22 -6.99 12.71 -34.66
CA ASP A 22 -7.63 14.03 -34.63
C ASP A 22 -9.08 13.86 -35.12
N MET A 23 -10.07 14.37 -34.39
CA MET A 23 -11.40 14.66 -34.95
C MET A 23 -12.07 15.83 -34.23
N ASN A 24 -11.86 17.02 -34.80
CA ASN A 24 -12.91 18.02 -34.95
C ASN A 24 -14.09 17.41 -35.74
N SER A 25 -15.29 17.33 -35.16
CA SER A 25 -16.54 17.51 -35.92
C SER A 25 -17.76 17.71 -35.02
N ASP A 26 -18.45 18.82 -35.25
CA ASP A 26 -19.80 19.13 -34.78
C ASP A 26 -20.79 17.98 -35.04
N ILE A 27 -21.50 17.54 -34.01
CA ILE A 27 -22.67 16.65 -34.18
C ILE A 27 -23.96 17.48 -34.15
N ILE A 28 -24.61 17.49 -35.31
CA ILE A 28 -25.91 18.07 -35.62
C ILE A 28 -27.03 17.35 -34.86
N VAL A 29 -27.86 18.12 -34.16
CA VAL A 29 -29.15 17.72 -33.60
C VAL A 29 -30.10 17.30 -34.71
N LYS A 30 -30.67 16.09 -34.64
CA LYS A 30 -31.87 15.71 -35.40
C LYS A 30 -32.93 15.09 -34.49
N ASP A 31 -34.02 15.83 -34.34
CA ASP A 31 -35.32 15.40 -33.85
C ASP A 31 -35.83 14.15 -34.59
N TYR A 32 -36.41 13.19 -33.85
CA TYR A 32 -37.40 12.29 -34.41
C TYR A 32 -38.64 12.15 -33.52
N LYS A 33 -39.80 12.31 -34.18
CA LYS A 33 -41.15 12.48 -33.65
C LYS A 33 -41.84 11.16 -33.27
N LYS A 34 -42.83 11.27 -32.37
CA LYS A 34 -43.80 10.25 -31.93
C LYS A 34 -44.71 9.65 -33.04
N GLY A 35 -44.92 8.32 -32.92
CA GLY A 35 -46.19 7.55 -33.06
C GLY A 35 -46.57 6.95 -34.43
N PRO A 36 -47.50 5.96 -34.55
CA PRO A 36 -48.28 5.24 -33.50
C PRO A 36 -48.47 3.69 -33.68
N GLY A 37 -48.69 2.97 -32.56
CA GLY A 37 -49.86 2.08 -32.35
C GLY A 37 -49.90 0.59 -32.82
N TYR A 38 -50.37 -0.25 -31.87
CA TYR A 38 -50.96 -1.62 -31.95
C TYR A 38 -49.97 -2.82 -32.01
N GLY A 39 -50.01 -3.86 -31.17
CA GLY A 39 -50.94 -4.26 -30.11
C GLY A 39 -50.84 -5.79 -29.86
N ASN A 40 -50.22 -6.17 -28.74
CA ASN A 40 -50.46 -7.31 -27.82
C ASN A 40 -50.56 -8.79 -28.32
N GLY A 41 -49.72 -9.67 -27.74
CA GLY A 41 -50.05 -11.09 -27.51
C GLY A 41 -48.88 -12.10 -27.41
N SER A 42 -48.62 -12.62 -26.19
CA SER A 42 -47.87 -13.85 -25.81
C SER A 42 -46.33 -13.74 -25.70
N SER A 43 -45.75 -13.59 -24.50
CA SER A 43 -45.48 -14.58 -23.43
C SER A 43 -44.36 -15.57 -23.74
N SER A 44 -43.20 -15.33 -23.12
CA SER A 44 -42.38 -16.36 -22.45
C SER A 44 -41.37 -15.70 -21.49
N ASN A 45 -41.74 -15.70 -20.21
CA ASN A 45 -40.92 -15.63 -19.00
C ASN A 45 -39.69 -14.71 -18.98
N ASP A 46 -39.96 -13.43 -18.72
CA ASP A 46 -39.09 -12.55 -17.95
C ASP A 46 -39.71 -12.41 -16.55
N SER A 47 -39.04 -12.97 -15.55
CA SER A 47 -39.35 -12.80 -14.13
C SER A 47 -38.00 -12.75 -13.42
N GLY A 48 -37.55 -11.67 -12.81
CA GLY A 48 -38.18 -10.43 -12.43
C GLY A 48 -37.38 -9.94 -11.23
N TYR A 49 -36.39 -9.09 -11.45
CA TYR A 49 -35.65 -8.39 -10.40
C TYR A 49 -36.03 -6.90 -10.46
N ILE A 50 -37.21 -6.59 -9.92
CA ILE A 50 -37.84 -5.26 -9.96
C ILE A 50 -37.97 -4.64 -8.55
N GLY A 51 -37.35 -5.26 -7.54
CA GLY A 51 -37.34 -4.81 -6.15
C GLY A 51 -36.28 -3.73 -5.88
N GLU A 52 -35.03 -3.99 -6.25
CA GLU A 52 -33.88 -3.13 -5.89
C GLU A 52 -33.74 -1.89 -6.77
N ALA A 53 -34.09 -1.96 -8.07
CA ALA A 53 -34.05 -0.80 -8.96
C ALA A 53 -35.02 0.33 -8.56
N LYS A 54 -36.06 0.03 -7.76
CA LYS A 54 -36.91 1.06 -7.17
C LYS A 54 -36.24 1.77 -6.00
N ASP A 55 -35.48 1.04 -5.19
CA ASP A 55 -34.84 1.57 -3.97
C ASP A 55 -33.77 2.62 -4.31
N TYR A 56 -32.87 2.33 -5.26
CA TYR A 56 -31.85 3.31 -5.67
C TYR A 56 -32.41 4.51 -6.42
N ASN A 57 -33.44 4.32 -7.26
CA ASN A 57 -34.11 5.44 -7.89
C ASN A 57 -34.82 6.31 -6.85
N ASP A 58 -35.40 5.73 -5.80
CA ASP A 58 -36.03 6.48 -4.72
C ASP A 58 -34.99 7.25 -3.90
N ILE A 59 -33.83 6.65 -3.58
CA ILE A 59 -32.69 7.33 -2.94
C ILE A 59 -32.19 8.49 -3.83
N VAL A 60 -31.83 8.22 -5.08
CA VAL A 60 -31.26 9.21 -6.01
C VAL A 60 -32.23 10.36 -6.28
N ASN A 61 -33.53 10.06 -6.44
CA ASN A 61 -34.55 11.08 -6.69
C ASN A 61 -34.99 11.83 -5.40
N SER A 62 -34.61 11.38 -4.22
CA SER A 62 -34.86 12.11 -2.96
C SER A 62 -33.98 13.38 -2.83
N TYR A 63 -32.90 13.46 -3.61
CA TYR A 63 -32.00 14.60 -3.68
C TYR A 63 -32.26 15.46 -4.92
N PRO A 64 -32.07 16.79 -4.85
CA PRO A 64 -32.17 17.66 -6.02
C PRO A 64 -31.12 17.30 -7.09
N VAL A 65 -31.38 17.66 -8.35
CA VAL A 65 -30.39 17.51 -9.44
C VAL A 65 -29.28 18.55 -9.25
N ALA A 66 -28.04 18.08 -9.09
CA ALA A 66 -26.86 18.94 -9.00
C ALA A 66 -26.32 19.32 -10.40
N ASN A 67 -25.49 20.36 -10.47
CA ASN A 67 -24.73 20.67 -11.67
C ASN A 67 -23.36 19.96 -11.60
N LEU A 68 -23.22 18.84 -12.30
CA LEU A 68 -21.96 18.09 -12.32
C LEU A 68 -20.88 18.78 -13.15
N THR A 69 -19.65 18.77 -12.64
CA THR A 69 -18.47 19.14 -13.43
C THR A 69 -18.18 18.07 -14.51
N PRO A 70 -17.40 18.40 -15.56
CA PRO A 70 -16.95 17.40 -16.53
C PRO A 70 -16.29 16.18 -15.88
N GLU A 71 -15.43 16.42 -14.89
CA GLU A 71 -14.69 15.38 -14.17
C GLU A 71 -15.64 14.46 -13.38
N GLN A 72 -16.69 15.00 -12.78
CA GLN A 72 -17.70 14.22 -12.07
C GLN A 72 -18.54 13.35 -13.02
N LYS A 73 -18.82 13.84 -14.24
CA LYS A 73 -19.52 13.05 -15.26
C LYS A 73 -18.66 11.91 -15.79
N GLU A 74 -17.39 12.19 -16.06
CA GLU A 74 -16.40 11.18 -16.44
C GLU A 74 -16.23 10.14 -15.33
N GLY A 75 -16.21 10.58 -14.07
CA GLY A 75 -16.13 9.69 -12.91
C GLY A 75 -17.31 8.73 -12.78
N LEU A 76 -18.54 9.15 -13.07
CA LEU A 76 -19.71 8.25 -13.07
C LEU A 76 -19.65 7.23 -14.22
N VAL A 77 -19.13 7.63 -15.38
CA VAL A 77 -18.94 6.74 -16.53
C VAL A 77 -17.84 5.72 -16.26
N TYR A 78 -16.77 6.13 -15.56
CA TYR A 78 -15.71 5.24 -15.11
C TYR A 78 -16.24 4.24 -14.08
N MET A 79 -16.90 4.72 -13.01
CA MET A 79 -17.46 3.86 -11.95
C MET A 79 -18.44 2.82 -12.51
N TYR A 80 -19.27 3.19 -13.48
CA TYR A 80 -20.16 2.23 -14.13
C TYR A 80 -19.39 1.10 -14.88
N GLN A 81 -18.26 1.43 -15.51
CA GLN A 81 -17.44 0.45 -16.22
C GLN A 81 -16.58 -0.40 -15.27
N GLU A 82 -16.17 0.14 -14.13
CA GLU A 82 -15.44 -0.55 -13.07
C GLU A 82 -16.30 -1.63 -12.40
N GLU A 83 -17.52 -1.26 -11.96
CA GLU A 83 -18.52 -2.20 -11.41
C GLU A 83 -18.88 -3.31 -12.43
N LYS A 84 -18.95 -2.94 -13.72
CA LYS A 84 -19.13 -3.93 -14.80
C LYS A 84 -17.92 -4.85 -14.92
N MET A 85 -16.71 -4.33 -14.79
CA MET A 85 -15.47 -5.10 -14.86
C MET A 85 -15.41 -6.12 -13.73
N ALA A 86 -15.66 -5.71 -12.49
CA ALA A 86 -15.75 -6.59 -11.33
C ALA A 86 -16.78 -7.72 -11.57
N ARG A 87 -18.01 -7.35 -11.95
CA ARG A 87 -19.09 -8.29 -12.30
C ARG A 87 -18.66 -9.31 -13.35
N ASP A 88 -18.05 -8.85 -14.44
CA ASP A 88 -17.67 -9.68 -15.58
C ASP A 88 -16.49 -10.60 -15.21
N VAL A 89 -15.52 -10.13 -14.42
CA VAL A 89 -14.43 -10.96 -13.85
C VAL A 89 -15.03 -12.06 -12.98
N TYR A 90 -15.95 -11.71 -12.08
CA TYR A 90 -16.56 -12.66 -11.16
C TYR A 90 -17.42 -13.71 -11.87
N LYS A 91 -18.17 -13.33 -12.92
CA LYS A 91 -18.87 -14.32 -13.76
C LYS A 91 -17.90 -15.31 -14.40
N VAL A 92 -16.81 -14.83 -14.99
CA VAL A 92 -15.84 -15.69 -15.68
C VAL A 92 -15.08 -16.60 -14.72
N LEU A 93 -14.60 -16.07 -13.59
CA LEU A 93 -13.87 -16.85 -12.59
C LEU A 93 -14.79 -17.79 -11.80
N GLY A 94 -16.02 -17.36 -11.52
CA GLY A 94 -17.07 -18.19 -10.92
C GLY A 94 -17.43 -19.40 -11.78
N ASP A 95 -17.63 -19.20 -13.08
CA ASP A 95 -17.87 -20.30 -14.03
C ASP A 95 -16.67 -21.24 -14.17
N LYS A 96 -15.44 -20.70 -14.15
CA LYS A 96 -14.22 -21.50 -14.29
C LYS A 96 -13.96 -22.39 -13.07
N TRP A 97 -14.05 -21.83 -11.87
CA TRP A 97 -13.69 -22.53 -10.62
C TRP A 97 -14.89 -23.19 -9.93
N GLY A 98 -16.12 -22.90 -10.37
CA GLY A 98 -17.34 -23.45 -9.78
C GLY A 98 -17.62 -22.91 -8.37
N LEU A 99 -17.09 -21.74 -8.05
CA LEU A 99 -17.16 -21.14 -6.72
C LEU A 99 -18.40 -20.25 -6.58
N GLN A 100 -19.28 -20.61 -5.63
CA GLN A 100 -20.54 -19.90 -5.42
C GLN A 100 -20.34 -18.46 -4.94
N ILE A 101 -19.22 -18.16 -4.26
CA ILE A 101 -18.91 -16.81 -3.80
C ILE A 101 -18.82 -15.80 -4.95
N PHE A 102 -18.15 -16.16 -6.04
CA PHE A 102 -18.07 -15.32 -7.24
C PHE A 102 -19.44 -15.09 -7.87
N ASN A 103 -20.30 -16.11 -7.93
CA ASN A 103 -21.65 -15.96 -8.47
C ASN A 103 -22.52 -15.07 -7.58
N ASN A 104 -22.39 -15.16 -6.26
CA ASN A 104 -23.13 -14.33 -5.32
C ASN A 104 -22.71 -12.86 -5.43
N ILE A 105 -21.40 -12.61 -5.49
CA ILE A 105 -20.85 -11.25 -5.60
C ILE A 105 -21.12 -10.67 -6.98
N ALA A 106 -21.00 -11.43 -8.07
CA ALA A 106 -21.37 -10.96 -9.41
C ALA A 106 -22.85 -10.48 -9.50
N ASN A 107 -23.75 -11.04 -8.69
CA ASN A 107 -25.13 -10.53 -8.62
C ASN A 107 -25.21 -9.22 -7.82
N ALA A 108 -24.38 -9.05 -6.79
CA ALA A 108 -24.29 -7.80 -6.05
C ALA A 108 -23.67 -6.68 -6.91
N GLU A 109 -22.64 -6.97 -7.71
CA GLU A 109 -22.07 -5.99 -8.67
C GLU A 109 -23.10 -5.56 -9.72
N GLN A 110 -23.99 -6.46 -10.12
CA GLN A 110 -25.11 -6.07 -10.98
C GLN A 110 -26.02 -5.04 -10.32
N THR A 111 -26.21 -5.13 -9.01
CA THR A 111 -26.97 -4.17 -8.22
C THR A 111 -26.22 -2.84 -8.05
N HIS A 112 -24.89 -2.87 -7.87
CA HIS A 112 -24.05 -1.66 -7.89
C HIS A 112 -24.11 -0.93 -9.23
N MET A 113 -23.96 -1.65 -10.35
CA MET A 113 -24.13 -1.09 -11.70
C MET A 113 -25.50 -0.43 -11.87
N ASN A 114 -26.58 -1.02 -11.34
CA ASN A 114 -27.92 -0.44 -11.41
C ASN A 114 -28.02 0.87 -10.60
N ALA A 115 -27.34 0.96 -9.46
CA ALA A 115 -27.27 2.17 -8.64
C ALA A 115 -26.52 3.30 -9.35
N VAL A 116 -25.36 3.01 -9.95
CA VAL A 116 -24.62 4.00 -10.77
C VAL A 116 -25.42 4.39 -12.01
N LYS A 117 -26.12 3.43 -12.64
CA LYS A 117 -27.02 3.71 -13.76
C LYS A 117 -28.15 4.67 -13.38
N ALA A 118 -28.70 4.58 -12.17
CA ALA A 118 -29.72 5.53 -11.70
C ALA A 118 -29.17 6.96 -11.64
N LEU A 119 -27.90 7.14 -11.25
CA LEU A 119 -27.21 8.44 -11.34
C LEU A 119 -27.00 8.88 -12.80
N LEU A 120 -26.52 7.99 -13.67
CA LEU A 120 -26.35 8.29 -15.09
C LEU A 120 -27.67 8.75 -15.75
N ASP A 121 -28.77 8.06 -15.45
CA ASP A 121 -30.11 8.40 -15.93
C ASP A 121 -30.56 9.77 -15.37
N LYS A 122 -30.39 10.02 -14.06
CA LYS A 122 -30.71 11.31 -13.42
C LYS A 122 -29.97 12.48 -14.07
N TYR A 123 -28.69 12.28 -14.38
CA TYR A 123 -27.84 13.30 -14.98
C TYR A 123 -27.86 13.32 -16.51
N SER A 124 -28.71 12.48 -17.13
CA SER A 124 -28.82 12.35 -18.59
C SER A 124 -27.48 12.03 -19.28
N ILE A 125 -26.65 11.22 -18.63
CA ILE A 125 -25.37 10.74 -19.13
C ILE A 125 -25.63 9.37 -19.81
N PRO A 126 -25.25 9.18 -21.09
CA PRO A 126 -25.42 7.89 -21.75
C PRO A 126 -24.61 6.78 -21.08
N VAL A 127 -25.20 5.59 -20.96
CA VAL A 127 -24.48 4.39 -20.54
C VAL A 127 -23.44 4.04 -21.62
N PRO A 128 -22.15 3.86 -21.27
CA PRO A 128 -21.06 3.83 -22.25
C PRO A 128 -20.90 2.49 -22.96
N VAL A 129 -21.40 1.39 -22.40
CA VAL A 129 -21.04 0.02 -22.81
C VAL A 129 -22.27 -0.88 -23.01
N SER A 130 -22.11 -1.94 -23.80
CA SER A 130 -23.12 -3.00 -23.90
C SER A 130 -23.09 -3.91 -22.66
N ASP A 131 -24.06 -4.80 -22.51
CA ASP A 131 -24.06 -5.78 -21.41
C ASP A 131 -23.21 -7.04 -21.72
N GLU A 132 -22.53 -7.07 -22.87
CA GLU A 132 -21.67 -8.20 -23.24
C GLU A 132 -20.44 -8.29 -22.32
N ILE A 133 -20.11 -9.52 -21.90
CA ILE A 133 -18.96 -9.80 -21.00
C ILE A 133 -17.66 -9.39 -21.71
N GLY A 134 -16.82 -8.62 -21.02
CA GLY A 134 -15.52 -8.21 -21.54
C GLY A 134 -15.57 -7.03 -22.53
N ASP A 135 -16.76 -6.49 -22.81
CA ASP A 135 -16.93 -5.30 -23.65
C ASP A 135 -16.80 -4.02 -22.81
N PHE A 136 -15.76 -3.22 -23.10
CA PHE A 136 -15.46 -1.95 -22.44
C PHE A 136 -15.06 -0.89 -23.46
N VAL A 137 -15.52 0.35 -23.26
CA VAL A 137 -15.14 1.49 -24.11
C VAL A 137 -13.82 2.10 -23.64
N ASP A 138 -13.55 2.06 -22.33
CA ASP A 138 -12.27 2.48 -21.80
C ASP A 138 -11.18 1.42 -22.07
N PRO A 139 -10.14 1.72 -22.87
CA PRO A 139 -9.08 0.77 -23.19
C PRO A 139 -8.29 0.33 -21.95
N ASN A 140 -8.24 1.17 -20.92
CA ASN A 140 -7.55 0.87 -19.67
C ASN A 140 -8.34 -0.15 -18.84
N ILE A 141 -9.66 0.03 -18.69
CA ILE A 141 -10.51 -0.96 -18.01
C ILE A 141 -10.49 -2.30 -18.76
N LYS A 142 -10.45 -2.25 -20.10
CA LYS A 142 -10.32 -3.46 -20.91
C LYS A 142 -9.01 -4.21 -20.64
N ALA A 143 -7.88 -3.50 -20.60
CA ALA A 143 -6.58 -4.11 -20.33
C ALA A 143 -6.52 -4.68 -18.91
N LEU A 144 -7.11 -3.99 -17.93
CA LEU A 144 -7.22 -4.48 -16.57
C LEU A 144 -8.08 -5.74 -16.47
N TYR A 145 -9.24 -5.77 -17.13
CA TYR A 145 -10.06 -6.97 -17.23
C TYR A 145 -9.26 -8.16 -17.79
N GLU A 146 -8.55 -7.96 -18.90
CA GLU A 146 -7.74 -9.01 -19.53
C GLU A 146 -6.64 -9.53 -18.59
N SER A 147 -5.99 -8.67 -17.81
CA SER A 147 -4.95 -9.07 -16.86
C SER A 147 -5.50 -9.83 -15.64
N LEU A 148 -6.63 -9.38 -15.09
CA LEU A 148 -7.29 -10.01 -13.95
C LEU A 148 -7.84 -11.39 -14.33
N ILE A 149 -8.38 -11.55 -15.53
CA ILE A 149 -8.76 -12.85 -16.06
C ILE A 149 -7.52 -13.74 -16.24
N ALA A 150 -6.43 -13.23 -16.82
CA ALA A 150 -5.21 -14.01 -16.98
C ALA A 150 -4.73 -14.57 -15.63
N ARG A 151 -4.57 -13.71 -14.61
CA ARG A 151 -4.12 -14.09 -13.26
C ARG A 151 -5.11 -14.99 -12.53
N GLY A 152 -6.39 -14.61 -12.49
CA GLY A 152 -7.43 -15.36 -11.77
C GLY A 152 -7.72 -16.73 -12.39
N THR A 153 -7.31 -16.97 -13.64
CA THR A 153 -7.46 -18.26 -14.29
C THR A 153 -6.32 -19.24 -14.02
N GLU A 154 -5.26 -18.82 -13.32
CA GLU A 154 -4.11 -19.65 -12.96
C GLU A 154 -4.43 -20.66 -11.86
N SER A 155 -5.07 -20.21 -10.77
CA SER A 155 -5.50 -21.07 -9.66
C SER A 155 -6.74 -20.53 -8.96
N GLN A 156 -7.44 -21.39 -8.20
CA GLN A 156 -8.57 -20.98 -7.37
C GLN A 156 -8.16 -19.97 -6.28
N GLU A 157 -6.93 -20.10 -5.77
CA GLU A 157 -6.34 -19.17 -4.80
C GLU A 157 -6.10 -17.80 -5.44
N GLU A 158 -5.48 -17.76 -6.62
CA GLU A 158 -5.26 -16.51 -7.38
C GLU A 158 -6.57 -15.87 -7.82
N ALA A 159 -7.61 -16.65 -8.10
CA ALA A 159 -8.95 -16.12 -8.34
C ALA A 159 -9.46 -15.36 -7.11
N LEU A 160 -9.38 -15.96 -5.92
CA LEU A 160 -9.83 -15.34 -4.67
C LEU A 160 -9.01 -14.08 -4.33
N LYS A 161 -7.70 -14.08 -4.62
CA LYS A 161 -6.84 -12.88 -4.52
C LYS A 161 -7.23 -11.79 -5.52
N VAL A 162 -7.56 -12.16 -6.77
CA VAL A 162 -8.13 -11.22 -7.75
C VAL A 162 -9.42 -10.57 -7.22
N GLY A 163 -10.27 -11.33 -6.54
CA GLY A 163 -11.45 -10.78 -5.85
C GLY A 163 -11.08 -9.75 -4.78
N ILE A 164 -10.13 -10.08 -3.90
CA ILE A 164 -9.64 -9.15 -2.87
C ILE A 164 -9.07 -7.86 -3.47
N ASP A 165 -8.27 -7.97 -4.54
CA ASP A 165 -7.64 -6.81 -5.19
C ASP A 165 -8.66 -5.87 -5.84
N ILE A 166 -9.72 -6.42 -6.45
CA ILE A 166 -10.82 -5.64 -7.02
C ILE A 166 -11.52 -4.87 -5.91
N GLU A 167 -11.96 -5.54 -4.84
CA GLU A 167 -12.72 -4.87 -3.77
C GLU A 167 -11.91 -3.81 -3.01
N ASN A 168 -10.60 -4.02 -2.84
CA ASN A 168 -9.70 -3.01 -2.27
C ASN A 168 -9.59 -1.78 -3.17
N THR A 169 -9.53 -1.98 -4.50
CA THR A 169 -9.47 -0.90 -5.48
C THR A 169 -10.79 -0.13 -5.48
N ASP A 170 -11.93 -0.83 -5.49
CA ASP A 170 -13.26 -0.22 -5.47
C ASP A 170 -13.45 0.66 -4.22
N ILE A 171 -13.04 0.18 -3.04
CA ILE A 171 -13.11 0.97 -1.79
C ILE A 171 -12.28 2.26 -1.90
N ALA A 172 -11.04 2.17 -2.40
CA ALA A 172 -10.15 3.32 -2.54
C ALA A 172 -10.69 4.34 -3.57
N ASP A 173 -11.12 3.88 -4.73
CA ASP A 173 -11.69 4.71 -5.79
C ASP A 173 -13.00 5.40 -5.32
N LEU A 174 -13.84 4.69 -4.58
CA LEU A 174 -15.07 5.26 -3.99
C LEU A 174 -14.77 6.34 -2.94
N GLU A 175 -13.82 6.10 -2.03
CA GLU A 175 -13.41 7.07 -1.01
C GLU A 175 -12.85 8.36 -1.64
N GLU A 176 -11.98 8.24 -2.65
CA GLU A 176 -11.44 9.39 -3.38
C GLU A 176 -12.56 10.18 -4.06
N ARG A 177 -13.42 9.49 -4.82
CA ARG A 177 -14.45 10.14 -5.64
C ARG A 177 -15.60 10.72 -4.82
N MET A 178 -15.80 10.27 -3.58
CA MET A 178 -16.72 10.90 -2.64
C MET A 178 -16.27 12.32 -2.25
N VAL A 179 -14.97 12.63 -2.32
CA VAL A 179 -14.45 13.96 -1.99
C VAL A 179 -14.94 14.98 -3.02
N GLY A 180 -15.77 15.93 -2.56
CA GLY A 180 -16.35 16.96 -3.42
C GLY A 180 -17.50 16.50 -4.31
N ALA A 181 -17.97 15.25 -4.19
CA ALA A 181 -19.17 14.80 -4.87
C ALA A 181 -20.46 15.42 -4.29
N PRO A 182 -21.49 15.64 -5.13
CA PRO A 182 -22.85 15.95 -4.68
C PRO A 182 -23.44 14.86 -3.77
N ASP A 183 -24.37 15.25 -2.90
CA ASP A 183 -24.92 14.39 -1.85
C ASP A 183 -25.61 13.11 -2.39
N ASP A 184 -26.20 13.18 -3.59
CA ASP A 184 -26.85 12.02 -4.20
C ASP A 184 -25.84 11.01 -4.75
N ILE A 185 -24.71 11.48 -5.28
CA ILE A 185 -23.60 10.62 -5.70
C ILE A 185 -22.94 10.01 -4.47
N LYS A 186 -22.69 10.79 -3.41
CA LYS A 186 -22.14 10.28 -2.13
C LYS A 186 -23.02 9.21 -1.51
N ALA A 187 -24.33 9.42 -1.46
CA ALA A 187 -25.25 8.44 -0.88
C ALA A 187 -25.21 7.07 -1.60
N ILE A 188 -24.96 7.08 -2.91
CA ILE A 188 -24.76 5.85 -3.69
C ILE A 188 -23.37 5.27 -3.47
N TYR A 189 -22.31 6.09 -3.51
CA TYR A 189 -20.94 5.60 -3.31
C TYR A 189 -20.72 5.01 -1.91
N GLU A 190 -21.35 5.56 -0.86
CA GLU A 190 -21.35 4.97 0.48
C GLU A 190 -21.98 3.56 0.49
N LYS A 191 -23.04 3.35 -0.28
CA LYS A 191 -23.72 2.05 -0.38
C LYS A 191 -22.91 1.02 -1.16
N LEU A 192 -22.25 1.45 -2.23
CA LEU A 192 -21.31 0.62 -2.99
C LEU A 192 -20.13 0.21 -2.08
N LYS A 193 -19.55 1.17 -1.35
CA LYS A 193 -18.44 0.92 -0.42
C LYS A 193 -18.83 -0.11 0.65
N GLU A 194 -19.99 0.05 1.28
CA GLU A 194 -20.52 -0.94 2.24
C GLU A 194 -20.70 -2.34 1.62
N GLY A 195 -21.00 -2.42 0.31
CA GLY A 195 -21.08 -3.65 -0.46
C GLY A 195 -19.69 -4.27 -0.64
N SER A 196 -18.73 -3.49 -1.15
CA SER A 196 -17.36 -3.93 -1.40
C SER A 196 -16.64 -4.37 -0.13
N GLU A 197 -16.86 -3.72 1.01
CA GLU A 197 -16.35 -4.16 2.31
C GLU A 197 -16.87 -5.56 2.69
N ARG A 198 -18.12 -5.90 2.34
CA ARG A 198 -18.69 -7.25 2.59
C ARG A 198 -18.13 -8.27 1.60
N HIS A 199 -17.91 -7.89 0.36
CA HIS A 199 -17.31 -8.74 -0.66
C HIS A 199 -15.86 -9.09 -0.30
N LEU A 200 -15.06 -8.10 0.08
CA LEU A 200 -13.68 -8.26 0.55
C LEU A 200 -13.61 -9.26 1.70
N ASN A 201 -14.47 -9.08 2.71
CA ASN A 201 -14.58 -10.01 3.83
C ASN A 201 -14.96 -11.43 3.39
N ALA A 202 -15.86 -11.56 2.42
CA ALA A 202 -16.32 -12.85 1.94
C ALA A 202 -15.26 -13.57 1.09
N PHE A 203 -14.51 -12.87 0.24
CA PHE A 203 -13.35 -13.43 -0.48
C PHE A 203 -12.24 -13.84 0.48
N THR A 204 -11.94 -13.00 1.48
CA THR A 204 -10.93 -13.29 2.51
C THR A 204 -11.28 -14.55 3.30
N ARG A 205 -12.54 -14.72 3.70
CA ARG A 205 -13.02 -15.95 4.36
C ARG A 205 -12.87 -17.20 3.50
N ASN A 206 -13.23 -17.09 2.22
CA ASN A 206 -13.10 -18.20 1.28
C ASN A 206 -11.63 -18.56 0.99
N LEU A 207 -10.74 -17.57 0.94
CA LEU A 207 -9.30 -17.79 0.78
C LEU A 207 -8.71 -18.54 1.99
N ASN A 208 -9.21 -18.24 3.18
CA ASN A 208 -8.78 -18.88 4.43
C ASN A 208 -9.41 -20.26 4.68
N GLY A 209 -10.23 -20.77 3.75
CA GLY A 209 -10.86 -22.09 3.84
C GLY A 209 -12.02 -22.18 4.83
N ASP A 210 -12.51 -21.04 5.34
CA ASP A 210 -13.67 -20.99 6.24
C ASP A 210 -14.97 -20.98 5.43
N THR A 211 -15.39 -22.17 4.98
CA THR A 211 -16.63 -22.36 4.21
C THR A 211 -17.85 -22.59 5.11
N SER A 212 -17.78 -22.28 6.40
CA SER A 212 -18.82 -22.62 7.39
C SER A 212 -20.15 -21.85 7.25
N GLY A 213 -20.31 -21.06 6.18
CA GLY A 213 -21.54 -20.35 5.82
C GLY A 213 -22.31 -20.90 4.61
N GLU A 214 -21.87 -21.98 3.95
CA GLU A 214 -22.59 -22.50 2.79
C GLU A 214 -23.75 -23.43 3.20
N GLY A 215 -24.96 -22.87 3.27
CA GLY A 215 -26.17 -23.65 3.54
C GLY A 215 -27.47 -22.91 3.23
N GLN A 216 -27.86 -22.91 1.95
CA GLN A 216 -29.25 -22.99 1.44
C GLN A 216 -30.30 -22.00 1.98
N GLY A 217 -30.75 -21.11 1.09
CA GLY A 217 -32.07 -20.49 1.23
C GLY A 217 -33.21 -21.52 1.12
N GLY A 218 -34.22 -21.36 1.99
CA GLY A 218 -35.60 -21.76 1.72
C GLY A 218 -36.35 -22.44 2.88
N GLY A 219 -37.38 -21.78 3.43
CA GLY A 219 -38.46 -22.47 4.15
C GLY A 219 -39.17 -21.68 5.25
N GLN A 220 -40.43 -21.32 4.99
CA GLN A 220 -41.41 -20.74 5.92
C GLN A 220 -41.65 -21.59 7.20
N GLY A 221 -42.02 -20.95 8.32
CA GLY A 221 -42.77 -21.65 9.39
C GLY A 221 -42.85 -20.93 10.74
N GLN A 222 -44.05 -20.51 11.12
CA GLN A 222 -44.43 -19.92 12.41
C GLN A 222 -44.31 -20.90 13.61
N GLY A 223 -43.91 -20.34 14.76
CA GLY A 223 -44.63 -20.50 16.04
C GLY A 223 -44.17 -21.58 17.03
N GLY A 224 -43.89 -21.17 18.28
CA GLY A 224 -44.03 -22.03 19.47
C GLY A 224 -42.95 -21.85 20.55
N HIS A 225 -43.29 -21.14 21.62
CA HIS A 225 -42.53 -21.10 22.88
C HIS A 225 -42.33 -22.50 23.49
N ALA A 226 -41.13 -22.81 24.00
CA ALA A 226 -40.90 -23.29 25.37
C ALA A 226 -39.41 -23.44 25.71
N ASN A 227 -39.11 -23.10 26.95
CA ASN A 227 -37.83 -22.92 27.63
C ASN A 227 -37.01 -24.22 27.80
N GLY A 228 -35.68 -24.13 27.70
CA GLY A 228 -34.76 -25.22 28.01
C GLY A 228 -33.29 -24.80 27.92
N SER A 229 -32.71 -24.41 29.06
CA SER A 229 -31.30 -24.04 29.22
C SER A 229 -30.32 -25.09 28.67
N GLY A 230 -29.44 -24.64 27.78
CA GLY A 230 -28.26 -25.34 27.30
C GLY A 230 -27.48 -24.36 26.41
N GLY A 231 -26.35 -23.87 26.90
CA GLY A 231 -25.54 -22.84 26.24
C GLY A 231 -25.17 -23.27 24.82
N SER A 232 -25.58 -22.46 23.85
CA SER A 232 -25.26 -22.63 22.44
C SER A 232 -25.13 -21.24 21.82
N ILE A 233 -23.90 -20.96 21.35
CA ILE A 233 -23.51 -20.09 20.24
C ILE A 233 -24.40 -18.84 20.07
N GLY A 234 -23.94 -17.75 20.66
CA GLY A 234 -24.69 -16.52 20.89
C GLY A 234 -25.20 -15.85 19.61
N GLU A 235 -26.43 -15.36 19.73
CA GLU A 235 -26.96 -14.21 18.99
C GLU A 235 -25.87 -13.15 18.80
N VAL A 236 -25.76 -12.60 17.58
CA VAL A 236 -24.98 -11.40 17.31
C VAL A 236 -25.51 -10.29 18.21
N GLN A 237 -24.84 -10.03 19.34
CA GLN A 237 -25.19 -8.91 20.20
C GLN A 237 -24.86 -7.63 19.43
N ASN A 238 -25.90 -6.87 19.10
CA ASN A 238 -25.74 -5.55 18.54
C ASN A 238 -25.24 -4.61 19.65
N TYR A 239 -23.93 -4.34 19.70
CA TYR A 239 -23.32 -3.49 20.73
C TYR A 239 -23.94 -2.09 20.78
N ASN A 240 -24.45 -1.60 19.65
CA ASN A 240 -25.20 -0.33 19.63
C ASN A 240 -26.47 -0.41 20.49
N ASP A 241 -27.16 -1.54 20.56
CA ASP A 241 -28.36 -1.68 21.39
C ASP A 241 -28.02 -1.70 22.88
N ILE A 242 -26.89 -2.32 23.26
CA ILE A 242 -26.38 -2.33 24.63
C ILE A 242 -26.00 -0.90 25.03
N VAL A 243 -25.16 -0.24 24.25
CA VAL A 243 -24.63 1.11 24.53
C VAL A 243 -25.76 2.15 24.55
N ASN A 244 -26.74 2.05 23.66
CA ASN A 244 -27.88 2.97 23.60
C ASN A 244 -28.97 2.69 24.66
N SER A 245 -28.92 1.55 25.36
CA SER A 245 -29.83 1.28 26.48
C SER A 245 -29.53 2.11 27.73
N TYR A 246 -28.36 2.76 27.78
CA TYR A 246 -27.92 3.65 28.84
C TYR A 246 -27.93 5.11 28.38
N PRO A 247 -28.23 6.08 29.28
CA PRO A 247 -28.15 7.50 28.93
C PRO A 247 -26.71 7.90 28.56
N VAL A 248 -26.57 8.97 27.78
CA VAL A 248 -25.25 9.57 27.49
C VAL A 248 -24.71 10.22 28.76
N ALA A 249 -23.50 9.84 29.16
CA ALA A 249 -22.79 10.44 30.28
C ALA A 249 -21.88 11.60 29.84
N ASP A 250 -21.54 12.51 30.75
CA ASP A 250 -20.50 13.50 30.49
C ASP A 250 -19.12 12.88 30.78
N LEU A 251 -18.38 12.54 29.73
CA LEU A 251 -17.05 11.93 29.88
C LEU A 251 -15.97 12.96 30.25
N THR A 252 -15.12 12.61 31.21
CA THR A 252 -13.88 13.34 31.49
C THR A 252 -12.88 13.16 30.34
N PRO A 253 -11.89 14.07 30.17
CA PRO A 253 -10.83 13.90 29.18
C PRO A 253 -10.14 12.53 29.28
N GLU A 254 -9.84 12.08 30.50
CA GLU A 254 -9.17 10.80 30.76
C GLU A 254 -10.02 9.60 30.32
N GLN A 255 -11.35 9.68 30.46
CA GLN A 255 -12.26 8.64 29.99
C GLN A 255 -12.33 8.58 28.45
N LYS A 256 -12.25 9.74 27.78
CA LYS A 256 -12.21 9.81 26.30
C LYS A 256 -10.91 9.27 25.75
N GLU A 257 -9.77 9.67 26.33
CA GLU A 257 -8.45 9.13 26.00
C GLU A 257 -8.42 7.62 26.25
N GLY A 258 -9.07 7.15 27.32
CA GLY A 258 -9.17 5.73 27.60
C GLY A 258 -9.93 4.92 26.55
N LEU A 259 -11.00 5.45 25.96
CA LEU A 259 -11.70 4.79 24.86
C LEU A 259 -10.86 4.75 23.57
N VAL A 260 -10.12 5.83 23.31
CA VAL A 260 -9.18 5.91 22.18
C VAL A 260 -8.03 4.91 22.33
N TYR A 261 -7.51 4.76 23.54
CA TYR A 261 -6.48 3.77 23.85
C TYR A 261 -7.02 2.35 23.68
N MET A 262 -8.18 2.05 24.28
CA MET A 262 -8.80 0.71 24.22
C MET A 262 -9.08 0.27 22.79
N TYR A 263 -9.57 1.17 21.92
CA TYR A 263 -9.78 0.82 20.50
C TYR A 263 -8.48 0.39 19.80
N GLN A 264 -7.38 1.06 20.10
CA GLN A 264 -6.07 0.76 19.49
C GLN A 264 -5.44 -0.50 20.10
N GLU A 265 -5.68 -0.78 21.38
CA GLU A 265 -5.23 -2.00 22.08
C GLU A 265 -5.91 -3.25 21.51
N GLU A 266 -7.24 -3.23 21.35
CA GLU A 266 -8.01 -4.32 20.72
C GLU A 266 -7.57 -4.54 19.26
N LYS A 267 -7.29 -3.46 18.53
CA LYS A 267 -6.71 -3.55 17.18
C LYS A 267 -5.32 -4.17 17.19
N MET A 268 -4.48 -3.82 18.18
CA MET A 268 -3.15 -4.40 18.33
C MET A 268 -3.25 -5.90 18.56
N ALA A 269 -4.12 -6.35 19.46
CA ALA A 269 -4.35 -7.78 19.72
C ALA A 269 -4.80 -8.50 18.43
N ARG A 270 -5.81 -7.95 17.73
CA ARG A 270 -6.29 -8.47 16.43
C ARG A 270 -5.17 -8.65 15.42
N ASP A 271 -4.35 -7.61 15.24
CA ASP A 271 -3.28 -7.57 14.25
C ASP A 271 -2.15 -8.55 14.61
N VAL A 272 -1.76 -8.61 15.89
CA VAL A 272 -0.77 -9.57 16.39
C VAL A 272 -1.25 -11.00 16.16
N TYR A 273 -2.50 -11.30 16.50
CA TYR A 273 -3.04 -12.65 16.36
C TYR A 273 -3.19 -13.05 14.90
N THR A 274 -3.63 -12.13 14.03
CA THR A 274 -3.71 -12.39 12.59
C THR A 274 -2.35 -12.78 12.03
N LEU A 275 -1.30 -12.02 12.35
CA LEU A 275 0.03 -12.26 11.81
C LEU A 275 0.72 -13.49 12.43
N LEU A 276 0.62 -13.69 13.75
CA LEU A 276 1.21 -14.86 14.40
C LEU A 276 0.46 -16.15 14.05
N GLY A 277 -0.86 -16.09 13.88
CA GLY A 277 -1.67 -17.20 13.40
C GLY A 277 -1.24 -17.65 12.01
N ASN A 278 -1.06 -16.71 11.08
CA ASN A 278 -0.57 -16.99 9.73
C ASN A 278 0.87 -17.53 9.72
N LYS A 279 1.75 -16.95 10.55
CA LYS A 279 3.16 -17.38 10.65
C LYS A 279 3.30 -18.83 11.10
N TRP A 280 2.54 -19.22 12.13
CA TRP A 280 2.71 -20.51 12.81
C TRP A 280 1.66 -21.55 12.42
N GLY A 281 0.65 -21.18 11.63
CA GLY A 281 -0.43 -22.07 11.20
C GLY A 281 -1.35 -22.51 12.35
N LEU A 282 -1.54 -21.63 13.34
CA LEU A 282 -2.24 -21.96 14.58
C LEU A 282 -3.65 -21.36 14.61
N ASN A 283 -4.67 -22.22 14.49
CA ASN A 283 -6.09 -21.82 14.46
C ASN A 283 -6.53 -21.04 15.71
N ILE A 284 -5.88 -21.25 16.87
CA ILE A 284 -6.19 -20.51 18.10
C ILE A 284 -6.04 -19.00 17.90
N PHE A 285 -5.03 -18.56 17.15
CA PHE A 285 -4.83 -17.15 16.87
C PHE A 285 -5.88 -16.59 15.92
N SER A 286 -6.23 -17.33 14.84
CA SER A 286 -7.25 -16.87 13.89
C SER A 286 -8.64 -16.76 14.52
N ASN A 287 -8.97 -17.68 15.43
CA ASN A 287 -10.24 -17.63 16.17
C ASN A 287 -10.32 -16.43 17.11
N ILE A 288 -9.21 -16.11 17.79
CA ILE A 288 -9.15 -15.00 18.74
C ILE A 288 -9.06 -13.66 18.00
N ALA A 289 -8.32 -13.55 16.89
CA ALA A 289 -8.30 -12.34 16.06
C ALA A 289 -9.70 -11.87 15.62
N ASN A 290 -10.60 -12.82 15.30
CA ASN A 290 -11.99 -12.50 14.97
C ASN A 290 -12.80 -11.98 16.19
N ALA A 291 -12.48 -12.48 17.40
CA ALA A 291 -13.06 -11.96 18.63
C ALA A 291 -12.56 -10.53 18.90
N GLU A 292 -11.28 -10.23 18.65
CA GLU A 292 -10.74 -8.87 18.80
C GLU A 292 -11.37 -7.86 17.83
N GLN A 293 -11.70 -8.28 16.60
CA GLN A 293 -12.49 -7.44 15.71
C GLN A 293 -13.87 -7.10 16.30
N THR A 294 -14.46 -8.04 17.04
CA THR A 294 -15.75 -7.85 17.70
C THR A 294 -15.61 -6.89 18.89
N HIS A 295 -14.51 -6.96 19.64
CA HIS A 295 -14.18 -6.01 20.69
C HIS A 295 -13.96 -4.59 20.14
N MET A 296 -13.20 -4.44 19.06
CA MET A 296 -13.04 -3.15 18.37
C MET A 296 -14.39 -2.53 17.98
N ASN A 297 -15.32 -3.34 17.46
CA ASN A 297 -16.67 -2.87 17.11
C ASN A 297 -17.47 -2.41 18.34
N ALA A 298 -17.31 -3.08 19.49
CA ALA A 298 -17.94 -2.70 20.74
C ALA A 298 -17.39 -1.37 21.29
N VAL A 299 -16.08 -1.15 21.20
CA VAL A 299 -15.45 0.13 21.58
C VAL A 299 -15.85 1.22 20.58
N LYS A 300 -15.92 0.92 19.28
CA LYS A 300 -16.39 1.86 18.25
C LYS A 300 -17.81 2.35 18.52
N ALA A 301 -18.72 1.48 18.99
CA ALA A 301 -20.07 1.88 19.37
C ALA A 301 -20.07 2.94 20.50
N LEU A 302 -19.12 2.85 21.44
CA LEU A 302 -18.92 3.89 22.45
C LEU A 302 -18.33 5.17 21.84
N LEU A 303 -17.32 5.06 20.96
CA LEU A 303 -16.74 6.21 20.25
C LEU A 303 -17.81 6.99 19.48
N ASP A 304 -18.66 6.28 18.73
CA ASP A 304 -19.76 6.87 17.97
C ASP A 304 -20.78 7.55 18.91
N LYS A 305 -21.20 6.88 19.99
CA LYS A 305 -22.14 7.47 20.99
C LYS A 305 -21.60 8.76 21.60
N TYR A 306 -20.30 8.81 21.87
CA TYR A 306 -19.66 9.97 22.48
C TYR A 306 -19.09 10.97 21.45
N SER A 307 -19.33 10.73 20.16
CA SER A 307 -18.82 11.56 19.04
C SER A 307 -17.30 11.76 19.10
N ILE A 308 -16.59 10.70 19.45
CA ILE A 308 -15.12 10.64 19.47
C ILE A 308 -14.68 10.02 18.13
N PRO A 309 -13.78 10.67 17.37
CA PRO A 309 -13.27 10.09 16.13
C PRO A 309 -12.57 8.76 16.38
N VAL A 310 -12.69 7.84 15.42
CA VAL A 310 -11.91 6.60 15.43
C VAL A 310 -10.42 6.95 15.33
N PRO A 311 -9.58 6.45 16.24
CA PRO A 311 -8.23 6.98 16.41
C PRO A 311 -7.22 6.45 15.41
N VAL A 312 -7.52 5.38 14.65
CA VAL A 312 -6.60 4.78 13.68
C VAL A 312 -7.40 4.06 12.59
N GLY A 313 -6.88 4.00 11.36
CA GLY A 313 -7.47 3.22 10.26
C GLY A 313 -7.28 1.72 10.45
N ASP A 314 -7.77 0.89 9.52
CA ASP A 314 -7.74 -0.58 9.65
C ASP A 314 -6.42 -1.23 9.19
N GLU A 315 -5.45 -0.43 8.73
CA GLU A 315 -4.12 -0.87 8.32
C GLU A 315 -3.43 -1.71 9.41
N VAL A 316 -3.03 -2.94 9.07
CA VAL A 316 -2.45 -3.89 10.03
C VAL A 316 -1.11 -3.39 10.57
N GLY A 317 -0.97 -3.39 11.89
CA GLY A 317 0.28 -3.08 12.57
C GLY A 317 0.63 -1.60 12.66
N THR A 318 -0.31 -0.72 12.29
CA THR A 318 -0.20 0.74 12.47
C THR A 318 -1.08 1.22 13.62
N PHE A 319 -0.52 2.07 14.48
CA PHE A 319 -1.20 2.70 15.62
C PHE A 319 -0.80 4.17 15.71
N ASN A 320 -1.74 5.05 16.06
CA ASN A 320 -1.46 6.47 16.27
C ASN A 320 -0.87 6.72 17.66
N ASP A 321 -1.11 5.82 18.62
CA ASP A 321 -0.43 5.82 19.92
C ASP A 321 0.96 5.17 19.81
N SER A 322 2.00 5.96 20.07
CA SER A 322 3.39 5.50 19.99
C SER A 322 3.75 4.40 20.99
N ALA A 323 3.06 4.34 22.15
CA ALA A 323 3.29 3.30 23.14
C ALA A 323 2.67 1.97 22.69
N ILE A 324 1.45 2.01 22.13
CA ILE A 324 0.82 0.84 21.51
C ILE A 324 1.63 0.36 20.31
N GLN A 325 2.12 1.27 19.46
CA GLN A 325 3.00 0.92 18.34
C GLN A 325 4.28 0.20 18.83
N SER A 326 4.93 0.72 19.87
CA SER A 326 6.14 0.10 20.44
C SER A 326 5.84 -1.25 21.09
N LEU A 327 4.69 -1.39 21.75
CA LEU A 327 4.24 -2.63 22.36
C LEU A 327 3.95 -3.68 21.28
N TYR A 328 3.20 -3.32 20.23
CA TYR A 328 2.97 -4.15 19.05
C TYR A 328 4.29 -4.65 18.45
N ASP A 329 5.24 -3.75 18.19
CA ASP A 329 6.52 -4.11 17.59
C ASP A 329 7.32 -5.10 18.46
N SER A 330 7.30 -4.90 19.79
CA SER A 330 7.94 -5.79 20.76
C SER A 330 7.27 -7.17 20.82
N LEU A 331 5.94 -7.22 20.87
CA LEU A 331 5.16 -8.45 20.90
C LEU A 331 5.31 -9.24 19.60
N MET A 332 5.32 -8.56 18.45
CA MET A 332 5.57 -9.19 17.15
C MET A 332 7.00 -9.73 17.05
N ALA A 333 8.01 -8.99 17.52
CA ALA A 333 9.38 -9.47 17.54
C ALA A 333 9.51 -10.76 18.36
N ARG A 334 8.98 -10.78 19.59
CA ARG A 334 8.97 -11.96 20.47
C ARG A 334 8.17 -13.12 19.87
N GLY A 335 6.95 -12.86 19.41
CA GLY A 335 6.04 -13.88 18.91
C GLY A 335 6.51 -14.55 17.62
N MET A 336 7.35 -13.86 16.84
CA MET A 336 7.95 -14.40 15.62
C MET A 336 9.17 -15.30 15.87
N GLU A 337 9.68 -15.39 17.11
CA GLU A 337 10.83 -16.24 17.46
C GLU A 337 10.47 -17.73 17.43
N SER A 338 9.34 -18.11 18.02
CA SER A 338 8.87 -19.50 18.06
C SER A 338 7.36 -19.59 18.30
N GLN A 339 6.77 -20.73 17.94
CA GLN A 339 5.38 -21.04 18.25
C GLN A 339 5.09 -20.96 19.76
N GLU A 340 6.05 -21.32 20.62
CA GLU A 340 5.92 -21.21 22.08
C GLU A 340 5.90 -19.74 22.53
N GLU A 341 6.80 -18.90 22.00
CA GLU A 341 6.82 -17.46 22.29
C GLU A 341 5.61 -16.73 21.73
N ALA A 342 5.07 -17.15 20.58
CA ALA A 342 3.80 -16.64 20.07
C ALA A 342 2.67 -16.85 21.08
N LEU A 343 2.52 -18.08 21.60
CA LEU A 343 1.49 -18.39 22.59
C LEU A 343 1.69 -17.61 23.91
N LYS A 344 2.94 -17.38 24.32
CA LYS A 344 3.26 -16.51 25.46
C LYS A 344 2.92 -15.04 25.19
N VAL A 345 3.14 -14.55 23.98
CA VAL A 345 2.70 -13.21 23.54
C VAL A 345 1.18 -13.09 23.62
N GLY A 346 0.44 -14.12 23.18
CA GLY A 346 -1.01 -14.20 23.38
C GLY A 346 -1.40 -14.06 24.86
N ILE A 347 -0.76 -14.83 25.74
CA ILE A 347 -0.99 -14.75 27.20
C ILE A 347 -0.66 -13.36 27.78
N ASP A 348 0.41 -12.72 27.32
CA ASP A 348 0.86 -11.44 27.85
C ASP A 348 -0.08 -10.30 27.44
N ILE A 349 -0.60 -10.31 26.20
CA ILE A 349 -1.63 -9.37 25.72
C ILE A 349 -2.88 -9.49 26.60
N GLU A 350 -3.46 -10.69 26.72
CA GLU A 350 -4.72 -10.88 27.46
C GLU A 350 -4.60 -10.53 28.95
N LYS A 351 -3.42 -10.71 29.56
CA LYS A 351 -3.17 -10.24 30.93
C LYS A 351 -3.14 -8.73 31.04
N THR A 352 -2.63 -8.06 30.02
CA THR A 352 -2.53 -6.60 29.96
C THR A 352 -3.93 -6.04 29.77
N ASP A 353 -4.69 -6.56 28.80
CA ASP A 353 -6.09 -6.15 28.54
C ASP A 353 -6.96 -6.29 29.79
N ILE A 354 -6.88 -7.42 30.51
CA ILE A 354 -7.63 -7.62 31.77
C ILE A 354 -7.24 -6.57 32.82
N ALA A 355 -5.95 -6.28 32.99
CA ALA A 355 -5.48 -5.32 33.98
C ALA A 355 -5.93 -3.88 33.65
N ASP A 356 -5.81 -3.49 32.37
CA ASP A 356 -6.21 -2.18 31.87
C ASP A 356 -7.72 -1.98 31.96
N LEU A 357 -8.52 -3.00 31.60
CA LEU A 357 -9.98 -3.00 31.75
C LEU A 357 -10.38 -2.87 33.22
N GLU A 358 -9.77 -3.65 34.13
CA GLU A 358 -10.06 -3.55 35.57
C GLU A 358 -9.75 -2.17 36.14
N GLU A 359 -8.61 -1.57 35.76
CA GLU A 359 -8.23 -0.22 36.18
C GLU A 359 -9.24 0.83 35.68
N ARG A 360 -9.54 0.79 34.38
CA ARG A 360 -10.39 1.80 33.74
C ARG A 360 -11.85 1.69 34.15
N MET A 361 -12.32 0.48 34.49
CA MET A 361 -13.68 0.25 34.98
C MET A 361 -13.99 0.95 36.31
N VAL A 362 -13.00 1.22 37.18
CA VAL A 362 -13.25 1.78 38.52
C VAL A 362 -14.03 3.10 38.45
N ASN A 363 -13.70 3.96 37.49
CA ASN A 363 -14.28 5.29 37.35
C ASN A 363 -15.11 5.48 36.07
N ALA A 364 -15.40 4.40 35.33
CA ALA A 364 -16.17 4.47 34.10
C ALA A 364 -17.70 4.69 34.36
N PRO A 365 -18.42 5.38 33.46
CA PRO A 365 -19.89 5.39 33.45
C PRO A 365 -20.46 3.99 33.13
N ASP A 366 -21.74 3.79 33.43
CA ASP A 366 -22.37 2.45 33.40
C ASP A 366 -22.37 1.80 32.01
N ASP A 367 -22.42 2.58 30.94
CA ASP A 367 -22.39 2.08 29.56
C ASP A 367 -20.98 1.64 29.12
N ILE A 368 -19.95 2.41 29.46
CA ILE A 368 -18.55 2.02 29.26
C ILE A 368 -18.24 0.78 30.11
N LYS A 369 -18.69 0.73 31.37
CA LYS A 369 -18.55 -0.46 32.24
C LYS A 369 -19.19 -1.69 31.63
N ALA A 370 -20.40 -1.58 31.09
CA ALA A 370 -21.10 -2.69 30.47
C ALA A 370 -20.32 -3.30 29.29
N ILE A 371 -19.62 -2.47 28.51
CA ILE A 371 -18.76 -2.94 27.42
C ILE A 371 -17.43 -3.49 27.96
N TYR A 372 -16.77 -2.79 28.89
CA TYR A 372 -15.50 -3.26 29.46
C TYR A 372 -15.65 -4.60 30.21
N GLU A 373 -16.78 -4.84 30.87
CA GLU A 373 -17.10 -6.16 31.45
C GLU A 373 -17.16 -7.26 30.38
N LYS A 374 -17.68 -6.95 29.18
CA LYS A 374 -17.78 -7.92 28.07
C LYS A 374 -16.43 -8.21 27.44
N LEU A 375 -15.62 -7.18 27.20
CA LEU A 375 -14.24 -7.31 26.72
C LEU A 375 -13.43 -8.15 27.71
N LYS A 376 -13.53 -7.83 29.01
CA LYS A 376 -12.83 -8.58 30.06
C LYS A 376 -13.24 -10.06 30.10
N GLU A 377 -14.53 -10.36 29.99
CA GLU A 377 -15.04 -11.73 29.88
C GLU A 377 -14.53 -12.46 28.61
N GLY A 378 -14.21 -11.72 27.55
CA GLY A 378 -13.57 -12.21 26.33
C GLY A 378 -12.10 -12.54 26.59
N SER A 379 -11.34 -11.57 27.08
CA SER A 379 -9.91 -11.70 27.37
C SER A 379 -9.59 -12.79 28.39
N GLU A 380 -10.44 -12.97 29.42
CA GLU A 380 -10.31 -14.08 30.38
C GLU A 380 -10.42 -15.46 29.70
N LYS A 381 -11.24 -15.60 28.64
CA LYS A 381 -11.38 -16.84 27.88
C LYS A 381 -10.22 -17.03 26.91
N HIS A 382 -9.73 -15.97 26.27
CA HIS A 382 -8.56 -16.02 25.40
C HIS A 382 -7.31 -16.42 26.17
N LEU A 383 -7.10 -15.83 27.35
CA LEU A 383 -6.01 -16.18 28.27
C LEU A 383 -6.04 -17.66 28.66
N ASP A 384 -7.21 -18.18 29.03
CA ASP A 384 -7.40 -19.61 29.34
C ASP A 384 -7.12 -20.50 28.10
N ALA A 385 -7.55 -20.07 26.92
CA ALA A 385 -7.33 -20.80 25.68
C ALA A 385 -5.84 -20.85 25.27
N PHE A 386 -5.13 -19.73 25.25
CA PHE A 386 -3.68 -19.70 25.00
C PHE A 386 -2.91 -20.52 26.03
N THR A 387 -3.28 -20.42 27.32
CA THR A 387 -2.64 -21.19 28.40
C THR A 387 -2.81 -22.70 28.20
N LYS A 388 -4.00 -23.15 27.81
CA LYS A 388 -4.26 -24.58 27.53
C LYS A 388 -3.49 -25.09 26.32
N VAL A 389 -3.39 -24.29 25.25
CA VAL A 389 -2.60 -24.67 24.07
C VAL A 389 -1.11 -24.75 24.42
N LEU A 390 -0.59 -23.77 25.18
CA LEU A 390 0.81 -23.75 25.62
C LEU A 390 1.16 -24.95 26.52
N ASN A 391 0.26 -25.36 27.41
CA ASN A 391 0.47 -26.51 28.30
C ASN A 391 0.27 -27.88 27.62
N GLY A 392 -0.18 -27.89 26.35
CA GLY A 392 -0.49 -29.12 25.62
C GLY A 392 -1.79 -29.80 26.07
N ASP A 393 -2.67 -29.07 26.76
CA ASP A 393 -3.94 -29.58 27.30
C ASP A 393 -5.07 -29.65 26.26
N MET A 394 -4.88 -29.00 25.08
CA MET A 394 -5.76 -29.16 23.92
C MET A 394 -5.22 -30.24 22.96
N GLY A 395 -5.82 -31.43 23.03
CA GLY A 395 -5.49 -32.52 22.12
C GLY A 395 -5.98 -32.31 20.69
N GLY A 396 -5.06 -31.96 19.79
CA GLY A 396 -5.08 -32.35 18.38
C GLY A 396 -5.53 -31.32 17.36
N GLU A 397 -4.61 -30.50 16.84
CA GLU A 397 -4.72 -29.90 15.50
C GLU A 397 -3.33 -29.84 14.82
N GLY A 398 -3.18 -30.57 13.70
CA GLY A 398 -2.30 -30.19 12.58
C GLY A 398 -0.82 -30.61 12.55
N GLN A 399 -0.53 -31.89 12.31
CA GLN A 399 0.75 -32.35 11.75
C GLN A 399 0.81 -32.17 10.22
N GLY A 400 1.94 -31.69 9.71
CA GLY A 400 2.44 -31.98 8.36
C GLY A 400 3.76 -31.25 8.12
N GLY A 401 4.90 -31.86 7.79
CA GLY A 401 5.32 -33.25 7.65
C GLY A 401 6.82 -33.21 7.30
N GLY A 402 7.65 -33.93 8.05
CA GLY A 402 9.10 -33.91 7.85
C GLY A 402 9.81 -34.91 8.75
N GLN A 403 9.56 -36.21 8.54
CA GLN A 403 10.34 -37.26 9.19
C GLN A 403 11.76 -37.33 8.60
N GLY A 404 12.74 -37.02 9.44
CA GLY A 404 14.13 -37.43 9.28
C GLY A 404 14.66 -37.91 10.63
N GLN A 405 14.58 -39.22 10.88
CA GLN A 405 15.16 -39.86 12.06
C GLN A 405 16.68 -39.78 12.06
N GLY A 406 17.25 -39.51 13.24
CA GLY A 406 18.43 -40.24 13.71
C GLY A 406 19.58 -39.39 14.24
N GLY A 407 19.70 -39.29 15.56
CA GLY A 407 20.95 -38.87 16.20
C GLY A 407 20.81 -38.34 17.63
N GLN A 408 20.51 -39.23 18.59
CA GLN A 408 20.63 -38.95 20.03
C GLN A 408 22.07 -38.59 20.42
N GLY A 409 22.21 -37.59 21.29
CA GLY A 409 23.47 -37.24 21.96
C GLY A 409 23.28 -36.17 23.04
N ASN A 410 22.77 -36.57 24.19
CA ASN A 410 22.79 -35.89 25.49
C ASN A 410 24.09 -35.10 25.79
N ASP A 411 23.99 -33.89 26.35
CA ASP A 411 24.09 -33.65 27.81
C ASP A 411 24.29 -32.15 28.14
N GLN A 412 23.39 -31.64 28.98
CA GLN A 412 23.62 -30.91 30.24
C GLN A 412 24.55 -29.65 30.28
N ASN A 413 23.95 -28.57 30.79
CA ASN A 413 24.29 -27.91 32.07
C ASN A 413 24.53 -26.39 31.99
N ALA A 414 23.50 -25.66 32.42
CA ALA A 414 23.49 -24.63 33.46
C ALA A 414 24.42 -23.39 33.42
N SER A 415 23.72 -22.25 33.55
CA SER A 415 23.88 -21.26 34.64
C SER A 415 25.09 -20.32 34.63
N GLY A 416 24.77 -19.03 34.47
CA GLY A 416 25.02 -18.07 35.55
C GLY A 416 25.77 -16.78 35.18
N GLY A 417 25.15 -15.65 35.49
CA GLY A 417 25.81 -14.57 36.25
C GLY A 417 26.20 -13.28 35.53
N ASP A 418 25.31 -12.28 35.60
CA ASP A 418 25.52 -10.97 36.25
C ASP A 418 26.88 -10.22 36.07
N LYS A 419 26.85 -9.06 35.37
CA LYS A 419 27.05 -7.68 35.91
C LYS A 419 27.48 -6.63 34.87
N GLN A 420 26.57 -5.68 34.65
CA GLN A 420 26.68 -4.25 34.98
C GLN A 420 27.82 -3.36 34.41
N SER A 421 27.35 -2.38 33.60
CA SER A 421 27.64 -0.93 33.62
C SER A 421 28.81 -0.33 32.83
N GLY A 422 28.44 0.51 31.85
CA GLY A 422 28.70 1.95 31.95
C GLY A 422 29.05 2.67 30.64
N GLY A 423 28.29 3.73 30.29
CA GLY A 423 28.86 4.88 29.57
C GLY A 423 28.10 5.53 28.41
N GLN A 424 27.01 6.25 28.71
CA GLN A 424 26.68 7.62 28.26
C GLN A 424 26.67 8.06 26.76
N ASN A 425 25.45 8.42 26.35
CA ASN A 425 24.95 9.72 25.86
C ASN A 425 25.22 10.23 24.42
N GLY A 426 24.10 10.62 23.78
CA GLY A 426 23.94 11.48 22.60
C GLY A 426 23.02 10.81 21.58
N GLY A 427 21.79 11.19 21.28
CA GLY A 427 21.09 12.46 21.43
C GLY A 427 21.05 13.23 20.12
N SER A 428 20.18 12.84 19.17
CA SER A 428 19.36 13.72 18.32
C SER A 428 18.50 12.91 17.34
N SER A 429 17.30 13.44 17.05
CA SER A 429 16.44 13.31 15.84
C SER A 429 16.92 12.39 14.70
N ASP A 430 16.10 11.58 14.02
CA ASP A 430 15.16 12.10 13.00
C ASP A 430 14.35 11.00 12.28
N HIS A 431 13.15 11.39 11.83
CA HIS A 431 12.43 10.98 10.59
C HIS A 431 12.00 9.51 10.38
N GLY A 432 10.76 9.24 10.74
CA GLY A 432 10.05 8.00 10.44
C GLY A 432 9.45 7.95 9.02
N LYS A 433 9.79 6.86 8.31
CA LYS A 433 8.91 5.85 7.69
C LYS A 433 9.82 4.95 6.83
N LYS A 434 10.29 3.81 7.37
CA LYS A 434 11.03 2.79 6.61
C LYS A 434 10.21 1.49 6.52
N PRO A 435 10.08 0.85 5.35
CA PRO A 435 9.33 -0.40 5.16
C PRO A 435 9.92 -1.57 5.95
N LYS A 436 9.04 -2.45 6.48
CA LYS A 436 9.43 -3.71 7.16
C LYS A 436 9.78 -4.75 6.09
N THR A 437 11.07 -4.90 5.80
CA THR A 437 11.63 -5.84 4.81
C THR A 437 11.48 -7.31 5.23
N ASP A 438 11.04 -8.20 4.32
CA ASP A 438 11.01 -9.67 4.50
C ASP A 438 12.45 -10.23 4.58
N PRO A 439 12.83 -10.96 5.65
CA PRO A 439 14.15 -11.57 5.80
C PRO A 439 14.57 -12.46 4.61
N THR A 440 13.60 -13.15 3.99
CA THR A 440 13.86 -14.02 2.84
C THR A 440 14.23 -13.19 1.61
N LYS A 441 13.54 -12.07 1.41
CA LYS A 441 13.80 -11.14 0.32
C LYS A 441 15.10 -10.36 0.52
N ALA A 442 15.38 -9.91 1.75
CA ALA A 442 16.67 -9.32 2.12
C ALA A 442 17.84 -10.27 1.82
N LYS A 443 17.68 -11.55 2.18
CA LYS A 443 18.67 -12.58 1.87
C LYS A 443 18.84 -12.79 0.37
N SER A 444 17.74 -12.89 -0.40
CA SER A 444 17.80 -13.05 -1.86
C SER A 444 18.45 -11.85 -2.55
N TYR A 445 18.26 -10.63 -2.04
CA TYR A 445 18.95 -9.43 -2.54
C TYR A 445 20.47 -9.53 -2.34
N ILE A 446 20.91 -9.94 -1.15
CA ILE A 446 22.34 -10.13 -0.83
C ILE A 446 22.94 -11.26 -1.70
N GLU A 447 22.22 -12.38 -1.86
CA GLU A 447 22.66 -13.50 -2.70
C GLU A 447 22.81 -13.06 -4.17
N ASN A 448 21.88 -12.25 -4.69
CA ASN A 448 21.96 -11.67 -6.04
C ASN A 448 23.21 -10.78 -6.19
N LEU A 449 23.40 -9.83 -5.28
CA LEU A 449 24.57 -8.94 -5.25
C LEU A 449 25.90 -9.71 -5.31
N TYR A 450 26.08 -10.71 -4.44
CA TYR A 450 27.31 -11.49 -4.37
C TYR A 450 27.53 -12.37 -5.61
N LYS A 451 26.46 -12.94 -6.15
CA LYS A 451 26.52 -13.75 -7.36
C LYS A 451 27.02 -12.92 -8.55
N HIS A 452 26.46 -11.73 -8.76
CA HIS A 452 26.80 -10.90 -9.92
C HIS A 452 28.11 -10.11 -9.72
N ALA A 453 28.38 -9.60 -8.50
CA ALA A 453 29.63 -8.89 -8.22
C ALA A 453 30.84 -9.82 -8.14
N PHE A 454 30.70 -10.99 -7.49
CA PHE A 454 31.83 -11.85 -7.15
C PHE A 454 31.81 -13.23 -7.83
N GLY A 455 30.68 -13.69 -8.35
CA GLY A 455 30.54 -15.03 -8.95
C GLY A 455 30.43 -16.15 -7.92
N ARG A 456 29.99 -15.84 -6.69
CA ARG A 456 29.89 -16.78 -5.57
C ARG A 456 28.77 -16.38 -4.60
N GLU A 457 28.35 -17.31 -3.76
CA GLU A 457 27.46 -17.03 -2.62
C GLU A 457 28.19 -16.24 -1.52
N PRO A 458 27.46 -15.43 -0.72
CA PRO A 458 28.01 -14.83 0.50
C PRO A 458 28.34 -15.91 1.53
N ASP A 459 29.34 -15.67 2.38
CA ASP A 459 29.55 -16.52 3.55
C ASP A 459 28.43 -16.31 4.59
N PRO A 460 28.13 -17.31 5.45
CA PRO A 460 27.01 -17.21 6.39
C PRO A 460 27.11 -16.00 7.33
N SER A 461 28.32 -15.61 7.76
CA SER A 461 28.51 -14.46 8.64
C SER A 461 28.30 -13.13 7.91
N GLY A 462 28.78 -12.99 6.67
CA GLY A 462 28.56 -11.81 5.82
C GLY A 462 27.09 -11.65 5.43
N SER A 463 26.42 -12.75 5.08
CA SER A 463 24.98 -12.76 4.78
C SER A 463 24.15 -12.31 5.99
N GLU A 464 24.45 -12.82 7.18
CA GLU A 464 23.74 -12.46 8.41
C GLU A 464 23.98 -10.99 8.78
N TYR A 465 25.21 -10.50 8.62
CA TYR A 465 25.58 -9.10 8.88
C TYR A 465 24.75 -8.12 8.04
N TRP A 466 24.71 -8.35 6.73
CA TRP A 466 23.96 -7.49 5.81
C TRP A 466 22.44 -7.58 6.06
N MET A 467 21.94 -8.79 6.29
CA MET A 467 20.52 -9.03 6.55
C MET A 467 20.06 -8.30 7.81
N GLN A 468 20.82 -8.35 8.91
CA GLN A 468 20.47 -7.64 10.14
C GLN A 468 20.44 -6.12 9.95
N LYS A 469 21.43 -5.55 9.24
CA LYS A 469 21.45 -4.12 8.96
C LYS A 469 20.26 -3.66 8.11
N ILE A 470 19.89 -4.44 7.09
CA ILE A 470 18.71 -4.17 6.26
C ILE A 470 17.44 -4.25 7.12
N MET A 471 17.29 -5.33 7.90
CA MET A 471 16.10 -5.58 8.71
C MET A 471 15.91 -4.56 9.84
N ASN A 472 17.00 -4.04 10.41
CA ASN A 472 16.97 -2.98 11.42
C ASN A 472 16.75 -1.60 10.80
N GLY A 473 16.69 -1.49 9.47
CA GLY A 473 16.62 -0.21 8.75
C GLY A 473 17.87 0.64 8.91
N GLU A 474 19.00 0.04 9.29
CA GLU A 474 20.30 0.71 9.46
C GLU A 474 20.94 1.03 8.11
N VAL A 475 20.65 0.23 7.07
CA VAL A 475 21.13 0.41 5.70
C VAL A 475 19.99 0.21 4.71
N SER A 476 19.99 0.97 3.62
CA SER A 476 19.11 0.85 2.47
C SER A 476 19.63 -0.16 1.43
N ALA A 477 18.84 -0.44 0.39
CA ALA A 477 19.32 -1.25 -0.74
C ALA A 477 20.53 -0.59 -1.42
N THR A 478 20.52 0.74 -1.56
CA THR A 478 21.60 1.54 -2.12
C THR A 478 22.87 1.43 -1.28
N ASP A 479 22.77 1.54 0.04
CA ASP A 479 23.93 1.41 0.94
C ASP A 479 24.67 0.08 0.76
N VAL A 480 23.92 -1.03 0.71
CA VAL A 480 24.50 -2.36 0.53
C VAL A 480 25.14 -2.48 -0.85
N ALA A 481 24.44 -2.02 -1.91
CA ALA A 481 25.00 -2.04 -3.25
C ALA A 481 26.26 -1.17 -3.35
N LYS A 482 26.25 0.02 -2.78
CA LYS A 482 27.39 0.95 -2.74
C LYS A 482 28.62 0.31 -2.09
N ASP A 483 28.45 -0.32 -0.92
CA ASP A 483 29.55 -1.03 -0.25
C ASP A 483 30.11 -2.19 -1.09
N ILE A 484 29.26 -2.90 -1.86
CA ILE A 484 29.71 -3.92 -2.81
C ILE A 484 30.48 -3.30 -3.98
N PHE A 485 29.95 -2.24 -4.59
CA PHE A 485 30.57 -1.53 -5.71
C PHE A 485 31.91 -0.87 -5.34
N HIS A 486 32.07 -0.47 -4.07
CA HIS A 486 33.29 0.12 -3.53
C HIS A 486 34.23 -0.87 -2.85
N SER A 487 33.85 -2.15 -2.77
CA SER A 487 34.65 -3.15 -2.09
C SER A 487 36.04 -3.31 -2.74
N GLU A 488 37.07 -3.52 -1.90
CA GLU A 488 38.44 -3.78 -2.38
C GLU A 488 38.48 -4.99 -3.33
N GLU A 489 37.65 -6.01 -3.08
CA GLU A 489 37.53 -7.21 -3.92
C GLU A 489 37.07 -6.86 -5.33
N LEU A 490 36.06 -5.99 -5.47
CA LEU A 490 35.55 -5.59 -6.77
C LEU A 490 36.52 -4.63 -7.49
N GLN A 491 37.11 -3.68 -6.77
CA GLN A 491 38.12 -2.78 -7.34
C GLN A 491 39.34 -3.55 -7.90
N GLN A 492 39.72 -4.67 -7.26
CA GLN A 492 40.82 -5.52 -7.71
C GLN A 492 40.49 -6.35 -8.97
N LYS A 493 39.21 -6.46 -9.37
CA LYS A 493 38.83 -7.17 -10.59
C LYS A 493 39.19 -6.41 -11.88
N ASP A 494 39.48 -5.11 -11.79
CA ASP A 494 39.86 -4.26 -12.94
C ASP A 494 38.88 -4.38 -14.12
N LEU A 495 37.58 -4.32 -13.80
CA LEU A 495 36.51 -4.46 -14.79
C LEU A 495 36.63 -3.40 -15.88
N SER A 496 36.42 -3.80 -17.14
CA SER A 496 36.18 -2.87 -18.25
C SER A 496 34.87 -2.10 -18.04
N ASP A 497 34.68 -1.00 -18.79
CA ASP A 497 33.44 -0.22 -18.70
C ASP A 497 32.22 -1.05 -19.11
N GLU A 498 32.36 -1.93 -20.10
CA GLU A 498 31.31 -2.84 -20.55
C GLU A 498 30.92 -3.85 -19.47
N GLU A 499 31.91 -4.45 -18.79
CA GLU A 499 31.68 -5.36 -17.66
C GLU A 499 31.06 -4.63 -16.46
N TYR A 500 31.52 -3.41 -16.16
CA TYR A 500 30.97 -2.61 -15.07
C TYR A 500 29.50 -2.22 -15.33
N VAL A 501 29.19 -1.76 -16.54
CA VAL A 501 27.81 -1.42 -16.94
C VAL A 501 26.92 -2.66 -16.88
N THR A 502 27.38 -3.80 -17.43
CA THR A 502 26.61 -5.05 -17.40
C THR A 502 26.29 -5.47 -15.96
N MET A 503 27.28 -5.46 -15.08
CA MET A 503 27.10 -5.75 -13.67
C MET A 503 26.13 -4.77 -12.98
N ALA A 504 26.17 -3.48 -13.33
CA ALA A 504 25.22 -2.49 -12.81
C ALA A 504 23.77 -2.80 -13.22
N TYR A 505 23.53 -3.16 -14.48
CA TYR A 505 22.21 -3.62 -14.93
C TYR A 505 21.73 -4.85 -14.15
N GLU A 506 22.58 -5.86 -14.00
CA GLU A 506 22.19 -7.10 -13.34
C GLU A 506 21.89 -6.91 -11.85
N ILE A 507 22.73 -6.14 -11.16
CA ILE A 507 22.61 -5.93 -9.71
C ILE A 507 21.51 -4.93 -9.36
N LEU A 508 21.45 -3.81 -10.08
CA LEU A 508 20.58 -2.69 -9.71
C LEU A 508 19.24 -2.75 -10.44
N LEU A 509 19.14 -3.40 -11.60
CA LEU A 509 17.89 -3.46 -12.37
C LEU A 509 17.36 -4.90 -12.53
N GLY A 510 18.09 -5.90 -12.02
CA GLY A 510 17.65 -7.31 -12.05
C GLY A 510 17.61 -7.95 -13.43
N ARG A 511 18.29 -7.37 -14.43
CA ARG A 511 18.29 -7.86 -15.83
C ARG A 511 19.59 -7.56 -16.57
N GLU A 512 19.82 -8.23 -17.69
CA GLU A 512 20.89 -7.87 -18.61
C GLU A 512 20.56 -6.58 -19.40
N PRO A 513 21.57 -5.78 -19.79
CA PRO A 513 21.35 -4.66 -20.70
C PRO A 513 20.99 -5.18 -22.10
N ASP A 514 20.10 -4.45 -22.79
CA ASP A 514 20.06 -4.54 -24.24
C ASP A 514 21.27 -3.84 -24.87
N GLN A 515 21.52 -4.12 -26.15
CA GLN A 515 22.69 -3.60 -26.87
C GLN A 515 22.72 -2.07 -26.91
N GLU A 516 21.57 -1.41 -27.09
CA GLU A 516 21.51 0.06 -27.20
C GLU A 516 21.79 0.71 -25.84
N GLY A 517 21.24 0.16 -24.76
CA GLY A 517 21.50 0.61 -23.39
C GLY A 517 22.97 0.44 -22.99
N LEU A 518 23.56 -0.72 -23.29
CA LEU A 518 24.99 -0.97 -23.02
C LEU A 518 25.87 0.04 -23.75
N GLU A 519 25.65 0.21 -25.06
CA GLU A 519 26.40 1.19 -25.88
C GLU A 519 26.24 2.62 -25.36
N TYR A 520 25.02 3.00 -24.96
CA TYR A 520 24.74 4.32 -24.43
C TYR A 520 25.55 4.61 -23.15
N TRP A 521 25.49 3.73 -22.16
CA TRP A 521 26.16 3.94 -20.87
C TRP A 521 27.69 3.86 -20.98
N VAL A 522 28.21 2.94 -21.79
CA VAL A 522 29.65 2.88 -22.09
C VAL A 522 30.10 4.19 -22.76
N ASN A 523 29.30 4.75 -23.68
CA ASN A 523 29.60 6.05 -24.27
C ASN A 523 29.57 7.18 -23.24
N GLN A 524 28.65 7.15 -22.25
CA GLN A 524 28.64 8.16 -21.18
C GLN A 524 29.94 8.14 -20.37
N LEU A 525 30.43 6.94 -20.02
CA LEU A 525 31.69 6.77 -19.28
C LEU A 525 32.91 7.23 -20.09
N GLN A 526 32.95 6.89 -21.38
CA GLN A 526 34.15 7.08 -22.20
C GLN A 526 34.24 8.47 -22.84
N ASN A 527 33.10 9.04 -23.24
CA ASN A 527 33.07 10.23 -24.11
C ASN A 527 32.38 11.44 -23.45
N GLU A 528 31.46 11.23 -22.51
CA GLU A 528 30.70 12.32 -21.87
C GLU A 528 31.22 12.69 -20.47
N GLY A 529 32.25 12.00 -19.98
CA GLY A 529 32.89 12.28 -18.70
C GLY A 529 32.08 11.85 -17.47
N LEU A 530 31.10 10.95 -17.64
CA LEU A 530 30.41 10.31 -16.52
C LEU A 530 31.41 9.42 -15.77
N THR A 531 31.43 9.49 -14.45
CA THR A 531 32.24 8.58 -13.65
C THR A 531 31.45 7.32 -13.32
N ARG A 532 32.16 6.23 -12.98
CA ARG A 532 31.52 5.00 -12.48
C ARG A 532 30.69 5.27 -11.22
N GLU A 533 31.18 6.14 -10.35
CA GLU A 533 30.45 6.59 -9.15
C GLU A 533 29.09 7.20 -9.51
N LEU A 534 29.07 8.14 -10.45
CA LEU A 534 27.82 8.75 -10.89
C LEU A 534 26.93 7.76 -11.62
N LEU A 535 27.51 6.88 -12.45
CA LEU A 535 26.74 5.83 -13.10
C LEU A 535 26.04 4.92 -12.09
N PHE A 536 26.72 4.55 -11.00
CA PHE A 536 26.08 3.81 -9.90
C PHE A 536 24.85 4.55 -9.38
N TYR A 537 24.95 5.85 -9.09
CA TYR A 537 23.81 6.63 -8.60
C TYR A 537 22.70 6.85 -9.66
N GLU A 538 23.05 6.97 -10.95
CA GLU A 538 22.05 7.06 -12.03
C GLU A 538 21.18 5.79 -12.09
N PHE A 539 21.75 4.63 -11.73
CA PHE A 539 21.01 3.36 -11.63
C PHE A 539 20.30 3.23 -10.28
N ALA A 540 21.01 3.46 -9.17
CA ALA A 540 20.49 3.29 -7.80
C ALA A 540 19.36 4.28 -7.44
N PHE A 541 19.21 5.38 -8.15
CA PHE A 541 18.06 6.30 -7.99
C PHE A 541 17.10 6.28 -9.18
N SER A 542 17.22 5.28 -10.06
CA SER A 542 16.24 5.08 -11.12
C SER A 542 14.94 4.53 -10.55
N ASN A 543 13.80 4.86 -11.19
CA ASN A 543 12.52 4.25 -10.85
C ASN A 543 12.55 2.72 -10.95
N GLU A 544 13.41 2.18 -11.82
CA GLU A 544 13.55 0.75 -12.01
C GLU A 544 14.27 0.08 -10.82
N PHE A 545 15.30 0.72 -10.27
CA PHE A 545 15.90 0.27 -9.00
C PHE A 545 14.91 0.41 -7.85
N ASP A 546 14.17 1.52 -7.76
CA ASP A 546 13.13 1.70 -6.74
C ASP A 546 12.09 0.55 -6.79
N GLN A 547 11.60 0.22 -7.98
CA GLN A 547 10.69 -0.90 -8.20
C GLN A 547 11.33 -2.23 -7.82
N MET A 548 12.56 -2.50 -8.28
CA MET A 548 13.26 -3.74 -7.93
C MET A 548 13.47 -3.85 -6.41
N ALA A 549 13.98 -2.81 -5.75
CA ALA A 549 14.24 -2.81 -4.32
C ALA A 549 12.95 -2.98 -3.50
N VAL A 550 11.87 -2.29 -3.87
CA VAL A 550 10.60 -2.29 -3.12
C VAL A 550 9.72 -3.49 -3.48
N GLU A 551 9.44 -3.73 -4.75
CA GLU A 551 8.49 -4.73 -5.21
C GLU A 551 9.09 -6.14 -5.17
N GLU A 552 10.32 -6.31 -5.66
CA GLU A 552 10.97 -7.61 -5.63
C GLU A 552 11.57 -7.92 -4.26
N TYR A 553 12.23 -6.95 -3.61
CA TYR A 553 13.00 -7.22 -2.38
C TYR A 553 12.40 -6.66 -1.08
N THR A 554 11.38 -5.80 -1.13
CA THR A 554 10.79 -5.10 0.04
C THR A 554 11.81 -4.31 0.89
N ILE A 555 12.93 -3.90 0.29
CA ILE A 555 13.99 -3.12 0.94
C ILE A 555 13.76 -1.63 0.60
N PRO A 556 13.85 -0.72 1.58
CA PRO A 556 13.87 0.71 1.27
C PRO A 556 15.04 1.01 0.32
N PRO A 557 14.80 1.62 -0.86
CA PRO A 557 15.83 1.79 -1.88
C PRO A 557 16.97 2.69 -1.41
N TYR A 558 16.67 3.75 -0.66
CA TYR A 558 17.63 4.77 -0.27
C TYR A 558 17.47 5.21 1.20
N ASP A 559 18.55 5.76 1.76
CA ASP A 559 18.48 6.65 2.91
C ASP A 559 18.53 8.12 2.44
N GLN A 560 18.17 9.08 3.30
CA GLN A 560 18.18 10.50 2.91
C GLN A 560 19.60 11.06 2.70
N GLU A 561 20.62 10.44 3.31
CA GLU A 561 21.99 10.94 3.20
C GLU A 561 22.60 10.63 1.83
N ASP A 562 22.27 9.48 1.25
CA ASP A 562 22.68 9.04 -0.08
C ASP A 562 22.09 9.92 -1.18
N GLU A 563 20.81 10.29 -1.08
CA GLU A 563 20.16 11.14 -2.09
C GLU A 563 20.75 12.56 -2.12
N LEU A 564 20.96 13.14 -0.94
CA LEU A 564 21.60 14.44 -0.79
C LEU A 564 23.05 14.40 -1.30
N THR A 565 23.77 13.32 -0.97
CA THR A 565 25.15 13.12 -1.44
C THR A 565 25.19 13.08 -2.96
N ALA A 566 24.33 12.30 -3.60
CA ALA A 566 24.28 12.21 -5.05
C ALA A 566 23.87 13.52 -5.72
N PHE A 567 22.95 14.29 -5.13
CA PHE A 567 22.66 15.64 -5.59
C PHE A 567 23.92 16.52 -5.58
N LEU A 568 24.66 16.54 -4.47
CA LEU A 568 25.90 17.32 -4.36
C LEU A 568 26.97 16.85 -5.36
N GLU A 569 27.14 15.54 -5.52
CA GLU A 569 28.10 14.98 -6.49
C GLU A 569 27.75 15.34 -7.94
N ARG A 570 26.47 15.32 -8.31
CA ARG A 570 26.03 15.81 -9.62
C ARG A 570 26.33 17.31 -9.81
N MET A 571 26.21 18.11 -8.76
CA MET A 571 26.60 19.53 -8.81
C MET A 571 28.10 19.68 -9.08
N TYR A 572 28.97 18.92 -8.40
CA TYR A 572 30.41 18.94 -8.69
C TYR A 572 30.73 18.42 -10.10
N ALA A 573 30.18 17.27 -10.47
CA ALA A 573 30.50 16.61 -11.72
C ALA A 573 30.03 17.42 -12.93
N TYR A 574 28.75 17.76 -13.01
CA TYR A 574 28.19 18.38 -14.19
C TYR A 574 28.45 19.90 -14.22
N VAL A 575 28.36 20.57 -13.08
CA VAL A 575 28.57 22.04 -13.04
C VAL A 575 30.05 22.37 -12.99
N LEU A 576 30.84 21.71 -12.14
CA LEU A 576 32.27 22.02 -12.01
C LEU A 576 33.18 21.18 -12.90
N GLY A 577 32.74 20.00 -13.36
CA GLY A 577 33.52 19.17 -14.29
C GLY A 577 34.61 18.36 -13.59
N ARG A 578 34.38 18.01 -12.31
CA ARG A 578 35.32 17.28 -11.47
C ARG A 578 34.57 16.49 -10.41
N ASP A 579 35.24 15.48 -9.88
CA ASP A 579 34.73 14.74 -8.73
C ASP A 579 34.61 15.65 -7.50
N ALA A 580 33.58 15.38 -6.72
CA ALA A 580 33.45 15.96 -5.41
C ALA A 580 34.50 15.34 -4.48
N ASP A 581 35.18 16.16 -3.69
CA ASP A 581 35.98 15.64 -2.59
C ASP A 581 35.09 15.48 -1.34
N PRO A 582 35.39 14.50 -0.45
CA PRO A 582 34.57 14.25 0.72
C PRO A 582 34.42 15.47 1.65
N ALA A 583 35.41 16.36 1.72
CA ALA A 583 35.31 17.57 2.54
C ALA A 583 34.33 18.58 1.93
N GLY A 584 34.34 18.71 0.60
CA GLY A 584 33.41 19.53 -0.17
C GLY A 584 31.96 19.06 -0.05
N VAL A 585 31.69 17.76 -0.16
CA VAL A 585 30.34 17.20 0.05
C VAL A 585 29.87 17.45 1.48
N ASN A 586 30.70 17.12 2.47
CA ASN A 586 30.38 17.35 3.89
C ASN A 586 30.12 18.83 4.20
N TYR A 587 30.90 19.74 3.61
CA TYR A 587 30.72 21.18 3.80
C TYR A 587 29.33 21.64 3.33
N TRP A 588 28.93 21.29 2.11
CA TRP A 588 27.62 21.69 1.58
C TRP A 588 26.46 20.98 2.26
N SER A 589 26.61 19.69 2.55
CA SER A 589 25.60 18.90 3.26
C SER A 589 25.28 19.51 4.63
N ASN A 590 26.30 19.89 5.40
CA ASN A 590 26.11 20.55 6.70
C ASN A 590 25.38 21.90 6.58
N LEU A 591 25.69 22.72 5.58
CA LEU A 591 25.03 24.01 5.38
C LEU A 591 23.56 23.87 4.96
N LEU A 592 23.24 22.86 4.16
CA LEU A 592 21.86 22.56 3.76
C LEU A 592 21.05 22.00 4.93
N LYS A 593 21.62 21.05 5.69
CA LYS A 593 20.96 20.44 6.86
C LYS A 593 20.77 21.43 8.02
N SER A 594 21.62 22.46 8.14
CA SER A 594 21.47 23.52 9.15
C SER A 594 20.60 24.70 8.71
N ASP A 595 20.00 24.64 7.51
CA ASP A 595 19.25 25.72 6.86
C ASP A 595 20.05 27.03 6.70
N GLU A 596 21.38 26.99 6.80
CA GLU A 596 22.26 28.15 6.57
C GLU A 596 22.32 28.56 5.09
N VAL A 597 22.12 27.59 4.21
CA VAL A 597 21.99 27.78 2.76
C VAL A 597 20.79 26.97 2.29
N THR A 598 19.98 27.54 1.41
CA THR A 598 18.89 26.84 0.72
C THR A 598 19.40 26.06 -0.49
N ALA A 599 18.65 25.05 -0.92
CA ALA A 599 18.98 24.29 -2.13
C ALA A 599 19.07 25.22 -3.36
N SER A 600 18.17 26.19 -3.47
CA SER A 600 18.20 27.20 -4.54
C SER A 600 19.47 28.04 -4.50
N GLU A 601 19.87 28.53 -3.32
CA GLU A 601 21.12 29.28 -3.15
C GLU A 601 22.36 28.45 -3.48
N LEU A 602 22.37 27.15 -3.13
CA LEU A 602 23.44 26.25 -3.52
C LEU A 602 23.53 26.11 -5.04
N VAL A 603 22.41 25.85 -5.72
CA VAL A 603 22.40 25.74 -7.19
C VAL A 603 22.94 27.02 -7.83
N HIS A 604 22.45 28.20 -7.42
CA HIS A 604 23.01 29.45 -7.94
C HIS A 604 24.49 29.61 -7.62
N LYS A 605 24.99 29.25 -6.43
CA LYS A 605 26.43 29.34 -6.10
C LYS A 605 27.28 28.49 -7.04
N PHE A 606 26.86 27.28 -7.36
CA PHE A 606 27.56 26.39 -8.29
C PHE A 606 27.49 26.92 -9.72
N PHE A 607 26.29 27.26 -10.22
CA PHE A 607 26.11 27.73 -11.60
C PHE A 607 26.70 29.11 -11.87
N ASN A 608 26.80 29.97 -10.84
CA ASN A 608 27.45 31.27 -10.93
C ASN A 608 28.93 31.27 -10.53
N SER A 609 29.50 30.09 -10.24
CA SER A 609 30.93 29.94 -9.95
C SER A 609 31.79 30.36 -11.13
N GLU A 610 33.03 30.79 -10.86
CA GLU A 610 34.00 31.06 -11.92
C GLU A 610 34.31 29.81 -12.75
N GLU A 611 34.35 28.63 -12.11
CA GLU A 611 34.54 27.34 -12.78
C GLU A 611 33.47 27.09 -13.84
N MET A 612 32.19 27.26 -13.50
CA MET A 612 31.09 27.11 -14.47
C MET A 612 31.16 28.15 -15.59
N LYS A 613 31.44 29.41 -15.25
CA LYS A 613 31.59 30.49 -16.24
C LYS A 613 32.74 30.22 -17.22
N ASN A 614 33.84 29.66 -16.74
CA ASN A 614 35.02 29.35 -17.54
C ASN A 614 34.81 28.19 -18.52
N LYS A 615 33.80 27.33 -18.31
CA LYS A 615 33.43 26.27 -19.25
C LYS A 615 32.88 26.82 -20.58
N ASN A 616 32.38 28.06 -20.59
CA ASN A 616 31.84 28.72 -21.79
C ASN A 616 30.87 27.84 -22.59
N LEU A 617 29.97 27.14 -21.87
CA LEU A 617 29.00 26.21 -22.46
C LEU A 617 28.09 26.94 -23.45
N SER A 618 27.72 26.25 -24.53
CA SER A 618 26.58 26.63 -25.36
C SER A 618 25.27 26.59 -24.55
N ASP A 619 24.20 27.17 -25.10
CA ASP A 619 22.89 27.14 -24.44
C ASP A 619 22.33 25.72 -24.32
N GLU A 620 22.56 24.89 -25.34
CA GLU A 620 22.17 23.48 -25.30
C GLU A 620 22.93 22.70 -24.22
N GLU A 621 24.26 22.88 -24.14
CA GLU A 621 25.08 22.27 -23.10
C GLU A 621 24.71 22.78 -21.72
N PHE A 622 24.44 24.07 -21.57
CA PHE A 622 23.99 24.65 -20.31
C PHE A 622 22.67 24.02 -19.84
N VAL A 623 21.67 23.91 -20.72
CA VAL A 623 20.37 23.29 -20.38
C VAL A 623 20.57 21.83 -20.02
N LYS A 624 21.36 21.08 -20.80
CA LYS A 624 21.70 19.68 -20.46
C LYS A 624 22.38 19.56 -19.10
N THR A 625 23.35 20.42 -18.81
CA THR A 625 24.02 20.48 -17.51
C THR A 625 23.05 20.82 -16.39
N ALA A 626 22.12 21.76 -16.59
CA ALA A 626 21.09 22.11 -15.61
C ALA A 626 20.18 20.92 -15.30
N TYR A 627 19.68 20.22 -16.31
CA TYR A 627 18.87 19.02 -16.12
C TYR A 627 19.61 17.91 -15.38
N LYS A 628 20.84 17.61 -15.80
CA LYS A 628 21.66 16.57 -15.16
C LYS A 628 22.02 16.92 -13.72
N ALA A 629 22.47 18.16 -13.47
CA ALA A 629 22.89 18.57 -12.14
C ALA A 629 21.71 18.69 -11.16
N VAL A 630 20.63 19.36 -11.57
CA VAL A 630 19.50 19.68 -10.70
C VAL A 630 18.55 18.50 -10.55
N PHE A 631 18.22 17.81 -11.64
CA PHE A 631 17.18 16.77 -11.65
C PHE A 631 17.72 15.34 -11.76
N GLY A 632 19.03 15.16 -12.01
CA GLY A 632 19.61 13.82 -12.16
C GLY A 632 19.11 13.09 -13.40
N ARG A 633 18.74 13.82 -14.47
CA ARG A 633 18.29 13.20 -15.72
C ARG A 633 18.65 14.06 -16.93
N ASN A 634 18.58 13.46 -18.11
CA ASN A 634 18.62 14.21 -19.36
C ASN A 634 17.30 14.96 -19.61
N PRO A 635 17.34 16.11 -20.31
CA PRO A 635 16.12 16.69 -20.84
C PRO A 635 15.51 15.77 -21.89
N ASP A 636 14.19 15.66 -21.90
CA ASP A 636 13.49 15.15 -23.08
C ASP A 636 13.66 16.14 -24.24
N LYS A 637 13.39 15.67 -25.46
CA LYS A 637 13.56 16.47 -26.67
C LYS A 637 12.77 17.79 -26.62
N GLY A 638 11.52 17.76 -26.15
CA GLY A 638 10.66 18.93 -26.09
C GLY A 638 11.11 19.93 -25.04
N GLY A 639 11.51 19.45 -23.86
CA GLY A 639 12.09 20.26 -22.80
C GLY A 639 13.37 20.97 -23.24
N LEU A 640 14.30 20.23 -23.87
CA LEU A 640 15.53 20.82 -24.40
C LEU A 640 15.24 21.92 -25.43
N GLU A 641 14.39 21.62 -26.42
CA GLU A 641 14.01 22.57 -27.46
C GLU A 641 13.35 23.83 -26.88
N TYR A 642 12.47 23.66 -25.88
CA TYR A 642 11.78 24.75 -25.21
C TYR A 642 12.76 25.70 -24.51
N TRP A 643 13.62 25.18 -23.64
CA TRP A 643 14.53 26.01 -22.82
C TRP A 643 15.63 26.68 -23.65
N VAL A 644 16.19 25.96 -24.62
CA VAL A 644 17.11 26.55 -25.59
C VAL A 644 16.41 27.66 -26.37
N GLY A 645 15.14 27.46 -26.76
CA GLY A 645 14.32 28.50 -27.37
C GLY A 645 14.10 29.72 -26.46
N GLN A 646 13.90 29.54 -25.15
CA GLN A 646 13.78 30.66 -24.21
C GLN A 646 15.07 31.48 -24.12
N LEU A 647 16.23 30.81 -24.02
CA LEU A 647 17.54 31.45 -24.01
C LEU A 647 17.78 32.26 -25.30
N GLN A 648 17.44 31.68 -26.45
CA GLN A 648 17.54 32.34 -27.75
C GLN A 648 16.61 33.57 -27.87
N ASN A 649 15.48 33.56 -27.16
CA ASN A 649 14.54 34.68 -27.11
C ASN A 649 14.89 35.74 -26.04
N GLY A 650 16.05 35.61 -25.39
CA GLY A 650 16.61 36.61 -24.50
C GLY A 650 16.37 36.37 -23.01
N MET A 651 15.78 35.23 -22.63
CA MET A 651 15.80 34.79 -21.23
C MET A 651 17.25 34.51 -20.81
N THR A 652 17.62 34.92 -19.61
CA THR A 652 18.96 34.68 -19.06
C THR A 652 19.08 33.27 -18.48
N ARG A 653 20.32 32.80 -18.35
CA ARG A 653 20.62 31.50 -17.70
C ARG A 653 20.16 31.44 -16.25
N ASP A 654 20.30 32.54 -15.51
CA ASP A 654 19.78 32.65 -14.14
C ASP A 654 18.25 32.58 -14.13
N GLU A 655 17.55 33.25 -15.05
CA GLU A 655 16.08 33.14 -15.15
C GLU A 655 15.62 31.72 -15.50
N VAL A 656 16.37 30.99 -16.35
CA VAL A 656 16.09 29.57 -16.61
C VAL A 656 16.27 28.73 -15.34
N LEU A 657 17.35 28.95 -14.58
CA LEU A 657 17.56 28.28 -13.29
C LEU A 657 16.44 28.62 -12.30
N ASP A 658 16.03 29.90 -12.20
CA ASP A 658 14.92 30.30 -11.34
C ASP A 658 13.64 29.53 -11.67
N GLN A 659 13.35 29.28 -12.95
CA GLN A 659 12.21 28.48 -13.37
C GLN A 659 12.37 26.99 -13.02
N PHE A 660 13.59 26.43 -13.11
CA PHE A 660 13.86 25.06 -12.68
C PHE A 660 13.65 24.93 -11.15
N LEU A 661 14.17 25.88 -10.40
CA LEU A 661 14.11 25.91 -8.93
C LEU A 661 12.72 26.27 -8.39
N ALA A 662 11.86 26.87 -9.23
CA ALA A 662 10.45 27.11 -8.94
C ALA A 662 9.53 25.94 -9.33
N SER A 663 10.05 24.91 -9.99
CA SER A 663 9.25 23.79 -10.48
C SER A 663 8.79 22.85 -9.37
N GLU A 664 7.65 22.19 -9.57
CA GLU A 664 7.17 21.12 -8.66
C GLU A 664 8.17 19.96 -8.57
N GLU A 665 8.91 19.69 -9.64
CA GLU A 665 9.97 18.67 -9.66
C GLU A 665 11.08 19.01 -8.65
N PHE A 666 11.57 20.25 -8.63
CA PHE A 666 12.57 20.67 -7.65
C PHE A 666 12.01 20.71 -6.21
N ASP A 667 10.74 21.08 -6.05
CA ASP A 667 10.04 21.03 -4.76
C ASP A 667 9.96 19.61 -4.22
N ASN A 668 9.73 18.61 -5.08
CA ASN A 668 9.70 17.21 -4.69
C ASN A 668 11.08 16.70 -4.33
N LEU A 669 12.13 17.08 -5.09
CA LEU A 669 13.51 16.71 -4.78
C LEU A 669 13.97 17.26 -3.43
N THR A 670 13.73 18.55 -3.18
CA THR A 670 14.13 19.18 -1.90
C THR A 670 13.42 18.56 -0.69
N LYS A 671 12.14 18.18 -0.83
CA LYS A 671 11.43 17.39 0.18
C LYS A 671 12.03 15.99 0.35
N LYS A 672 12.39 15.32 -0.75
CA LYS A 672 13.02 13.98 -0.74
C LYS A 672 14.32 14.00 0.06
N TYR A 673 15.15 15.01 -0.21
CA TYR A 673 16.46 15.19 0.43
C TYR A 673 16.38 15.71 1.88
N GLY A 674 15.19 16.10 2.36
CA GLY A 674 15.02 16.68 3.69
C GLY A 674 15.67 18.06 3.87
N ILE A 675 15.80 18.85 2.79
CA ILE A 675 16.46 20.17 2.81
C ILE A 675 15.51 21.29 2.42
N LYS A 676 15.80 22.50 2.91
CA LYS A 676 15.02 23.69 2.57
C LYS A 676 15.29 24.15 1.14
N LYS A 677 14.22 24.38 0.39
CA LYS A 677 14.26 24.92 -0.97
C LYS A 677 14.86 26.32 -1.06
#